data_AF-A0A9P0MV65-F1
#
_entry.id   AF-A0A9P0MV65-F1
#
_cell.length_a   1.000
_cell.length_b   1.000
_cell.length_c   1.000
_cell.angle_alpha   90.00
_cell.angle_beta   90.00
_cell.angle_gamma   90.00
#
_symmetry.space_group_name_H-M   'P 1'
#
loop_
_entity.id
_entity.type
_entity.pdbx_description
1 polymer ?
#
loop_
_entity_poly.entity_id
_entity_poly.type
_entity_poly.pdbx_seq_one_letter_code
_entity_poly.pdbx_strand_id
1 'polypeptide(L)'
;MPISFKKNLDSSEILSSVHWLRVEKEDEMSCLIKGCNFLLKNISDEAFTYHRHANPEYEFQLADPNIFPYMLVNIGSGVSILKVESEDKYERIGGTATGGGTFWGLGSLLTNAKGFDELLDLAEVGDHRNTDLLVGDIYGGDYRSLGLDSDLIASSFGKICDASRSGKKMSYKEADLARSLLFTISNDIGQIASLYAMSHNLNKVYFGGYFLRNHPLSMHTVSYSINYWSKGTVQSLFLRHEGYLGAIGAFLKGAEMCGENYSWQENYAGSSGLEPVPSSWLNSTVPVAQLELDRWGSPLAYCPLLAGTDYIPDTVDLNADHQARDYWLDCFEESIDKFVCAAIASQADNETAAERASQFKEKYIRRLHQFRKQPFSYGNLTVRSLLDTIQHYMREFDFPDPYISIKQSENEAALSQLAERISHIDSLSWEAKQTELAIGMLAGNLFDWGAKAVVQIMELEQFGLTEARRRIPKRPWVEDGLDAWIERLKGPPHKQAAIFVDNSGVDIILGILPFTRELLSRGTKVMLCANSAPALNDVTHKELEVILHQAGMICPKIKEALEAGNLVAMETAQAGPCLDLSRLDSGLAKALQNVDLIVIEGMGRTVHTNYNAKFKCESLKAAVIKNQWLAKRLGGDMFAVVWKYENPS
;
A
#
# COMPACT_ATOMS: atom_id res chain seq x y z
N MET A 1 14.72 -11.10 -43.45
CA MET A 1 15.32 -9.76 -43.66
C MET A 1 15.04 -8.95 -42.41
N PRO A 2 16.03 -8.27 -41.81
CA PRO A 2 15.77 -7.39 -40.68
C PRO A 2 15.04 -6.15 -41.18
N ILE A 3 13.85 -5.91 -40.65
CA ILE A 3 13.06 -4.71 -40.93
C ILE A 3 13.78 -3.56 -40.23
N SER A 4 14.49 -2.74 -41.00
CA SER A 4 15.07 -1.48 -40.51
C SER A 4 13.90 -0.52 -40.24
N PHE A 5 13.67 -0.17 -38.97
CA PHE A 5 12.77 0.92 -38.60
C PHE A 5 13.31 2.23 -39.17
N LYS A 6 12.83 2.63 -40.36
CA LYS A 6 12.99 3.99 -40.86
C LYS A 6 12.02 4.89 -40.10
N LYS A 7 12.58 5.85 -39.38
CA LYS A 7 11.96 6.81 -38.44
C LYS A 7 10.89 7.77 -39.02
N ASN A 8 10.38 7.53 -40.24
CA ASN A 8 9.56 8.50 -41.00
C ASN A 8 8.24 7.94 -41.59
N LEU A 9 7.79 6.75 -41.18
CA LEU A 9 6.42 6.31 -41.43
C LEU A 9 5.63 6.50 -40.14
N ASP A 10 4.56 7.29 -40.19
CA ASP A 10 3.62 7.43 -39.08
C ASP A 10 3.17 6.02 -38.70
N SER A 11 3.42 5.60 -37.45
CA SER A 11 3.22 4.21 -37.03
C SER A 11 1.76 3.77 -37.23
N SER A 12 0.83 4.73 -37.29
CA SER A 12 -0.56 4.48 -37.67
C SER A 12 -0.74 4.00 -39.10
N GLU A 13 0.05 4.45 -40.07
CA GLU A 13 -0.06 3.97 -41.46
C GLU A 13 0.30 2.49 -41.55
N ILE A 14 1.37 2.09 -40.85
CA ILE A 14 1.80 0.69 -40.75
C ILE A 14 0.74 -0.16 -40.04
N LEU A 15 0.20 0.31 -38.91
CA LEU A 15 -0.81 -0.44 -38.16
C LEU A 15 -2.18 -0.48 -38.87
N SER A 16 -2.55 0.57 -39.60
CA SER A 16 -3.78 0.64 -40.39
C SER A 16 -3.79 -0.29 -41.61
N SER A 17 -2.62 -0.78 -42.04
CA SER A 17 -2.50 -1.80 -43.08
C SER A 17 -2.98 -3.18 -42.60
N VAL A 18 -3.20 -3.35 -41.29
CA VAL A 18 -3.74 -4.58 -40.69
C VAL A 18 -5.27 -4.49 -40.65
N HIS A 19 -5.94 -5.13 -41.60
CA HIS A 19 -7.39 -5.00 -41.83
C HIS A 19 -8.31 -5.38 -40.65
N TRP A 20 -7.81 -6.12 -39.65
CA TRP A 20 -8.58 -6.52 -38.46
C TRP A 20 -8.30 -5.62 -37.23
N LEU A 21 -7.39 -4.65 -37.33
CA LEU A 21 -7.01 -3.77 -36.24
C LEU A 21 -7.63 -2.39 -36.41
N ARG A 22 -8.36 -1.93 -35.40
CA ARG A 22 -8.79 -0.53 -35.29
C ARG A 22 -7.76 0.24 -34.47
N VAL A 23 -7.21 1.30 -35.04
CA VAL A 23 -6.24 2.18 -34.37
C VAL A 23 -6.88 3.54 -34.17
N GLU A 24 -6.92 3.98 -32.91
CA GLU A 24 -7.39 5.31 -32.54
C GLU A 24 -6.22 6.11 -32.01
N LYS A 25 -5.99 7.29 -32.60
CA LYS A 25 -4.96 8.22 -32.15
C LYS A 25 -5.54 9.07 -31.04
N GLU A 26 -4.84 9.13 -29.93
CA GLU A 26 -5.21 9.97 -28.79
C GLU A 26 -4.15 11.06 -28.56
N ASP A 27 -4.60 12.19 -28.01
CA ASP A 27 -3.71 13.28 -27.62
C ASP A 27 -2.77 12.86 -26.47
N GLU A 28 -1.48 13.12 -26.64
CA GLU A 28 -0.42 12.71 -25.70
C GLU A 28 -0.65 13.30 -24.31
N MET A 29 -0.93 14.60 -24.22
CA MET A 29 -1.07 15.30 -22.94
C MET A 29 -2.35 14.87 -22.21
N SER A 30 -3.44 14.71 -22.96
CA SER A 30 -4.69 14.18 -22.43
C SER A 30 -4.53 12.77 -21.86
N CYS A 31 -3.82 11.88 -22.56
CA CYS A 31 -3.50 10.55 -22.03
C CYS A 31 -2.60 10.63 -20.80
N LEU A 32 -1.56 11.47 -20.83
CA LEU A 32 -0.65 11.67 -19.72
C LEU A 32 -1.39 12.08 -18.43
N ILE A 33 -2.27 13.10 -18.53
CA ILE A 33 -3.07 13.57 -17.39
C ILE A 33 -4.03 12.48 -16.91
N LYS A 34 -4.73 11.81 -17.83
CA LYS A 34 -5.67 10.74 -17.46
C LYS A 34 -4.98 9.58 -16.75
N GLY A 35 -3.80 9.15 -17.22
CA GLY A 35 -3.01 8.12 -16.56
C GLY A 35 -2.47 8.56 -15.19
N CYS A 36 -2.00 9.80 -15.07
CA CYS A 36 -1.53 10.36 -13.80
C CYS A 36 -2.64 10.45 -12.75
N ASN A 37 -3.79 11.03 -13.12
CA ASN A 37 -4.96 11.14 -12.23
C ASN A 37 -5.43 9.75 -11.78
N PHE A 38 -5.49 8.80 -12.71
CA PHE A 38 -5.87 7.43 -12.41
C PHE A 38 -4.98 6.80 -11.34
N LEU A 39 -3.66 6.87 -11.53
CA LEU A 39 -2.71 6.26 -10.60
C LEU A 39 -2.75 6.93 -9.23
N LEU A 40 -2.72 8.27 -9.17
CA LEU A 40 -2.74 9.02 -7.91
C LEU A 40 -4.00 8.78 -7.07
N LYS A 41 -5.14 8.50 -7.72
CA LYS A 41 -6.42 8.24 -7.04
C LYS A 41 -6.64 6.78 -6.67
N ASN A 42 -6.04 5.84 -7.42
CA ASN A 42 -6.35 4.42 -7.27
C ASN A 42 -5.24 3.63 -6.60
N ILE A 43 -3.98 4.00 -6.81
CA ILE A 43 -2.83 3.21 -6.38
C ILE A 43 -2.19 3.87 -5.18
N SER A 44 -2.33 3.23 -4.02
CA SER A 44 -1.62 3.65 -2.81
C SER A 44 -0.11 3.57 -3.04
N ASP A 45 0.63 4.49 -2.45
CA ASP A 45 2.07 4.63 -2.62
C ASP A 45 2.53 4.95 -4.05
N GLU A 46 1.64 5.39 -4.95
CA GLU A 46 2.05 5.83 -6.30
C GLU A 46 3.04 6.98 -6.25
N ALA A 47 2.74 7.97 -5.41
CA ALA A 47 3.53 9.18 -5.27
C ALA A 47 4.44 9.09 -4.04
N PHE A 48 5.64 9.64 -4.15
CA PHE A 48 6.59 9.68 -3.03
C PHE A 48 7.52 10.89 -3.08
N THR A 49 8.04 11.28 -1.93
CA THR A 49 9.22 12.15 -1.84
C THR A 49 10.48 11.33 -1.68
N TYR A 50 11.60 11.83 -2.21
CA TYR A 50 12.91 11.21 -2.04
C TYR A 50 13.83 12.12 -1.24
N HIS A 51 14.40 11.58 -0.16
CA HIS A 51 15.29 12.26 0.75
C HIS A 51 16.61 11.50 0.85
N ARG A 52 17.61 11.95 0.07
CA ARG A 52 18.94 11.34 0.06
C ARG A 52 19.53 11.34 1.48
N HIS A 53 20.01 10.19 1.94
CA HIS A 53 20.59 9.99 3.27
C HIS A 53 19.61 10.13 4.46
N ALA A 54 18.30 10.23 4.22
CA ALA A 54 17.30 10.13 5.27
C ALA A 54 16.97 8.67 5.61
N ASN A 55 16.25 8.45 6.71
CA ASN A 55 15.71 7.13 7.05
C ASN A 55 14.25 7.28 7.48
N PRO A 56 13.27 6.86 6.65
CA PRO A 56 13.44 6.23 5.34
C PRO A 56 13.90 7.22 4.25
N GLU A 57 14.53 6.71 3.18
CA GLU A 57 14.92 7.53 2.03
C GLU A 57 13.73 7.88 1.12
N TYR A 58 12.68 7.06 1.14
CA TYR A 58 11.47 7.20 0.37
C TYR A 58 10.29 7.36 1.33
N GLU A 59 9.49 8.41 1.13
CA GLU A 59 8.27 8.64 1.90
C GLU A 59 7.09 8.64 0.93
N PHE A 60 6.32 7.56 0.97
CA PHE A 60 5.19 7.33 0.05
C PHE A 60 3.90 7.96 0.55
N GLN A 61 3.07 8.39 -0.39
CA GLN A 61 1.75 8.98 -0.15
C GLN A 61 0.65 7.97 -0.45
N LEU A 62 -0.34 7.92 0.44
CA LEU A 62 -1.57 7.17 0.19
C LEU A 62 -2.36 7.79 -0.97
N ALA A 63 -3.17 6.98 -1.63
CA ALA A 63 -4.06 7.45 -2.66
C ALA A 63 -5.07 8.46 -2.07
N ASP A 64 -5.21 9.61 -2.71
CA ASP A 64 -6.08 10.70 -2.27
C ASP A 64 -7.11 11.00 -3.37
N PRO A 65 -8.42 11.00 -3.10
CA PRO A 65 -9.39 11.46 -4.10
C PRO A 65 -9.23 12.95 -4.46
N ASN A 66 -8.62 13.76 -3.59
CA ASN A 66 -8.45 15.21 -3.71
C ASN A 66 -7.04 15.61 -4.16
N ILE A 67 -6.64 15.17 -5.34
CA ILE A 67 -5.30 15.44 -5.89
C ILE A 67 -5.13 16.86 -6.47
N PHE A 68 -6.22 17.55 -6.77
CA PHE A 68 -6.19 18.84 -7.49
C PHE A 68 -6.14 20.06 -6.55
N PRO A 69 -5.57 21.20 -6.99
CA PRO A 69 -4.77 21.36 -8.21
C PRO A 69 -3.34 20.86 -8.01
N TYR A 70 -2.69 20.44 -9.08
CA TYR A 70 -1.27 20.06 -9.06
C TYR A 70 -0.55 20.49 -10.34
N MET A 71 0.78 20.47 -10.31
CA MET A 71 1.62 20.65 -11.48
C MET A 71 2.26 19.32 -11.90
N LEU A 72 2.20 18.96 -13.17
CA LEU A 72 2.93 17.82 -13.73
C LEU A 72 4.09 18.32 -14.57
N VAL A 73 5.31 17.89 -14.23
CA VAL A 73 6.52 18.14 -15.01
C VAL A 73 6.92 16.83 -15.68
N ASN A 74 6.58 16.70 -16.97
CA ASN A 74 6.88 15.51 -17.75
C ASN A 74 8.23 15.65 -18.45
N ILE A 75 9.21 14.85 -18.04
CA ILE A 75 10.59 14.89 -18.52
C ILE A 75 10.84 13.72 -19.48
N GLY A 76 10.63 13.98 -20.77
CA GLY A 76 10.97 13.08 -21.87
C GLY A 76 12.21 13.55 -22.62
N SER A 77 12.17 13.51 -23.96
CA SER A 77 13.22 14.09 -24.81
C SER A 77 13.44 15.58 -24.52
N GLY A 78 12.33 16.32 -24.36
CA GLY A 78 12.27 17.65 -23.75
C GLY A 78 11.39 17.62 -22.49
N VAL A 79 10.97 18.80 -22.01
CA VAL A 79 10.15 18.93 -20.80
C VAL A 79 8.87 19.70 -21.12
N SER A 80 7.73 19.15 -20.66
CA SER A 80 6.44 19.85 -20.66
C SER A 80 5.95 20.04 -19.25
N ILE A 81 5.46 21.25 -18.95
CA ILE A 81 4.96 21.63 -17.62
C ILE A 81 3.47 21.93 -17.76
N LEU A 82 2.67 21.17 -17.03
CA LEU A 82 1.21 21.20 -17.10
C LEU A 82 0.66 21.60 -15.74
N LYS A 83 -0.28 22.56 -15.72
CA LYS A 83 -1.15 22.83 -14.57
C LYS A 83 -2.41 22.00 -14.73
N VAL A 84 -2.77 21.23 -13.71
CA VAL A 84 -3.96 20.39 -13.69
C VAL A 84 -4.90 20.88 -12.62
N GLU A 85 -6.10 21.31 -13.00
CA GLU A 85 -7.10 21.90 -12.11
C GLU A 85 -8.27 20.95 -11.82
N SER A 86 -8.56 20.04 -12.74
CA SER A 86 -9.53 18.95 -12.56
C SER A 86 -9.23 17.82 -13.56
N GLU A 87 -10.06 16.78 -13.56
CA GLU A 87 -9.92 15.63 -14.48
C GLU A 87 -9.75 16.05 -15.95
N ASP A 88 -10.61 16.95 -16.41
CA ASP A 88 -10.66 17.37 -17.82
C ASP A 88 -10.12 18.78 -18.05
N LYS A 89 -9.64 19.47 -16.99
CA LYS A 89 -9.15 20.85 -17.07
C LYS A 89 -7.67 20.92 -16.74
N TYR A 90 -6.86 21.07 -17.78
CA TYR A 90 -5.41 21.26 -17.66
C TYR A 90 -4.90 22.22 -18.74
N GLU A 91 -3.74 22.84 -18.47
CA GLU A 91 -3.08 23.79 -19.36
C GLU A 91 -1.58 23.51 -19.38
N ARG A 92 -0.97 23.50 -20.58
CA ARG A 92 0.48 23.49 -20.72
C ARG A 92 1.03 24.90 -20.48
N ILE A 93 1.39 25.18 -19.23
CA ILE A 93 1.88 26.49 -18.79
C ILE A 93 3.34 26.76 -19.17
N GLY A 94 4.11 25.71 -19.48
CA GLY A 94 5.53 25.87 -19.78
C GLY A 94 6.22 24.63 -20.35
N GLY A 95 7.54 24.74 -20.49
CA GLY A 95 8.41 23.64 -20.90
C GLY A 95 9.80 24.12 -21.29
N THR A 96 10.72 23.18 -21.46
CA THR A 96 12.08 23.46 -21.94
C THR A 96 12.56 22.37 -22.90
N ALA A 97 13.47 22.73 -23.81
CA ALA A 97 14.13 21.77 -24.68
C ALA A 97 15.25 20.99 -23.97
N THR A 98 15.68 21.43 -22.78
CA THR A 98 16.74 20.82 -21.95
C THR A 98 16.21 19.63 -21.14
N GLY A 99 15.83 18.56 -21.84
CA GLY A 99 15.31 17.31 -21.23
C GLY A 99 16.30 16.14 -21.27
N GLY A 100 15.78 14.93 -21.15
CA GLY A 100 16.57 13.69 -21.22
C GLY A 100 17.23 13.46 -22.59
N GLY A 101 16.63 13.97 -23.66
CA GLY A 101 17.23 13.94 -25.00
C GLY A 101 18.49 14.82 -25.10
N THR A 102 18.50 15.96 -24.40
CA THR A 102 19.69 16.82 -24.28
C THR A 102 20.78 16.15 -23.45
N PHE A 103 20.41 15.54 -22.33
CA PHE A 103 21.34 14.78 -21.48
C PHE A 103 22.02 13.68 -22.28
N TRP A 104 21.24 12.85 -22.98
CA TRP A 104 21.79 11.78 -23.82
C TRP A 104 22.63 12.34 -24.96
N GLY A 105 22.10 13.30 -25.72
CA GLY A 105 22.76 13.86 -26.90
C GLY A 105 24.12 14.49 -26.56
N LEU A 106 24.17 15.35 -25.54
CA LEU A 106 25.42 15.96 -25.09
C LEU A 106 26.33 14.94 -24.40
N GLY A 107 25.77 14.03 -23.60
CA GLY A 107 26.55 12.98 -22.95
C GLY A 107 27.28 12.09 -23.96
N SER A 108 26.63 11.70 -25.05
CA SER A 108 27.27 10.94 -26.14
C SER A 108 28.32 11.72 -26.92
N LEU A 109 28.32 13.05 -26.85
CA LEU A 109 29.38 13.88 -27.42
C LEU A 109 30.55 14.06 -26.44
N LEU A 110 30.28 14.05 -25.14
CA LEU A 110 31.23 14.35 -24.08
C LEU A 110 31.91 13.10 -23.50
N THR A 111 31.31 11.93 -23.65
CA THR A 111 31.79 10.66 -23.07
C THR A 111 31.73 9.52 -24.07
N ASN A 112 32.39 8.41 -23.74
CA ASN A 112 32.34 7.18 -24.52
C ASN A 112 31.15 6.27 -24.16
N ALA A 113 30.19 6.76 -23.36
CA ALA A 113 29.01 5.99 -22.97
C ALA A 113 28.15 5.61 -24.18
N LYS A 114 27.72 4.35 -24.24
CA LYS A 114 26.98 3.76 -25.37
C LYS A 114 25.47 3.89 -25.23
N GLY A 115 24.97 4.35 -24.09
CA GLY A 115 23.56 4.48 -23.82
C GLY A 115 23.25 5.41 -22.67
N PHE A 116 21.96 5.69 -22.49
CA PHE A 116 21.46 6.56 -21.44
C PHE A 116 21.79 6.04 -20.04
N ASP A 117 21.62 4.73 -19.81
CA ASP A 117 21.81 4.14 -18.47
C ASP A 117 23.30 4.16 -18.07
N GLU A 118 24.21 3.82 -19.00
CA GLU A 118 25.66 3.93 -18.78
C GLU A 118 26.10 5.38 -18.48
N LEU A 119 25.44 6.37 -19.09
CA LEU A 119 25.71 7.77 -18.83
C LEU A 119 25.27 8.18 -17.42
N LEU A 120 24.17 7.63 -16.91
CA LEU A 120 23.73 7.84 -15.53
C LEU A 120 24.63 7.13 -14.52
N ASP A 121 25.11 5.93 -14.84
CA ASP A 121 26.11 5.23 -14.02
C ASP A 121 27.42 6.01 -13.92
N LEU A 122 27.89 6.59 -15.04
CA LEU A 122 29.04 7.50 -15.05
C LEU A 122 28.77 8.74 -14.18
N ALA A 123 27.59 9.32 -14.31
CA ALA A 123 27.20 10.46 -13.48
C ALA A 123 27.23 10.07 -12.01
N GLU A 124 26.79 8.88 -11.61
CA GLU A 124 26.73 8.42 -10.20
C GLU A 124 28.10 8.32 -9.51
N VAL A 125 29.20 8.16 -10.27
CA VAL A 125 30.56 8.09 -9.72
C VAL A 125 31.40 9.35 -9.97
N GLY A 126 30.88 10.30 -10.74
CA GLY A 126 31.58 11.55 -11.09
C GLY A 126 31.57 12.61 -9.98
N ASP A 127 32.50 13.56 -10.06
CA ASP A 127 32.56 14.73 -9.18
C ASP A 127 32.47 16.03 -9.99
N HIS A 128 31.31 16.68 -9.94
CA HIS A 128 31.03 17.90 -10.70
C HIS A 128 31.94 19.08 -10.31
N ARG A 129 32.51 19.08 -9.09
CA ARG A 129 33.41 20.16 -8.62
C ARG A 129 34.71 20.20 -9.40
N ASN A 130 35.05 19.12 -10.11
CA ASN A 130 36.18 19.07 -11.03
C ASN A 130 35.91 19.81 -12.34
N THR A 131 34.68 20.18 -12.69
CA THR A 131 34.35 20.76 -14.00
C THR A 131 33.55 22.06 -13.88
N ASP A 132 32.71 22.18 -12.84
CA ASP A 132 31.88 23.34 -12.55
C ASP A 132 32.61 24.41 -11.76
N LEU A 133 32.33 25.68 -12.08
CA LEU A 133 32.77 26.84 -11.30
C LEU A 133 31.75 27.11 -10.19
N LEU A 134 32.20 27.07 -8.94
CA LEU A 134 31.35 27.26 -7.75
C LEU A 134 31.43 28.71 -7.25
N VAL A 135 30.46 29.13 -6.43
CA VAL A 135 30.47 30.44 -5.76
C VAL A 135 31.75 30.64 -4.94
N GLY A 136 32.21 29.61 -4.23
CA GLY A 136 33.45 29.64 -3.46
C GLY A 136 34.70 29.84 -4.31
N ASP A 137 34.70 29.39 -5.57
CA ASP A 137 35.82 29.61 -6.51
C ASP A 137 35.93 31.09 -6.93
N ILE A 138 34.80 31.82 -6.92
CA ILE A 138 34.73 33.25 -7.30
C ILE A 138 35.00 34.15 -6.10
N TYR A 139 34.38 33.86 -4.96
CA TYR A 139 34.36 34.75 -3.79
C TYR A 139 35.27 34.29 -2.63
N GLY A 140 35.89 33.11 -2.73
CA GLY A 140 36.76 32.55 -1.70
C GLY A 140 36.02 31.98 -0.47
N GLY A 141 34.69 31.86 -0.54
CA GLY A 141 33.80 31.40 0.54
C GLY A 141 32.34 31.71 0.20
N ASP A 142 31.45 31.64 1.20
CA ASP A 142 30.02 31.92 1.01
C ASP A 142 29.79 33.40 0.66
N TYR A 143 28.86 33.68 -0.24
CA TYR A 143 28.43 35.05 -0.53
C TYR A 143 27.25 35.46 0.36
N ARG A 144 27.55 35.71 1.64
CA ARG A 144 26.56 35.92 2.72
C ARG A 144 25.54 37.03 2.47
N SER A 145 25.90 38.12 1.80
CA SER A 145 24.97 39.23 1.57
C SER A 145 23.83 38.89 0.61
N LEU A 146 24.03 37.89 -0.25
CA LEU A 146 22.99 37.35 -1.14
C LEU A 146 22.48 35.97 -0.71
N GLY A 147 23.03 35.42 0.39
CA GLY A 147 22.67 34.09 0.89
C GLY A 147 23.05 32.96 -0.06
N LEU A 148 24.18 33.07 -0.78
CA LEU A 148 24.66 32.00 -1.66
C LEU A 148 25.77 31.21 -0.96
N ASP A 149 25.58 29.91 -0.82
CA ASP A 149 26.55 29.00 -0.23
C ASP A 149 27.74 28.77 -1.17
N SER A 150 28.93 28.54 -0.61
CA SER A 150 30.18 28.39 -1.38
C SER A 150 30.23 27.18 -2.31
N ASP A 151 29.44 26.14 -2.03
CA ASP A 151 29.32 24.93 -2.84
C ASP A 151 28.30 25.03 -3.98
N LEU A 152 27.52 26.12 -4.03
CA LEU A 152 26.58 26.38 -5.10
C LEU A 152 27.30 26.54 -6.45
N ILE A 153 26.77 25.89 -7.49
CA ILE A 153 27.27 26.05 -8.86
C ILE A 153 26.95 27.46 -9.35
N ALA A 154 27.99 28.24 -9.67
CA ALA A 154 27.86 29.54 -10.28
C ALA A 154 27.85 29.46 -11.81
N SER A 155 28.64 28.55 -12.39
CA SER A 155 28.67 28.30 -13.83
C SER A 155 29.03 26.84 -14.12
N SER A 156 28.06 26.11 -14.69
CA SER A 156 28.27 24.73 -15.17
C SER A 156 29.39 24.68 -16.22
N PHE A 157 30.29 23.70 -16.08
CA PHE A 157 31.51 23.57 -16.90
C PHE A 157 32.46 24.79 -16.89
N GLY A 158 32.25 25.75 -15.98
CA GLY A 158 32.97 27.03 -15.97
C GLY A 158 34.49 26.89 -15.80
N LYS A 159 34.96 25.90 -15.02
CA LYS A 159 36.40 25.67 -14.84
C LYS A 159 37.10 25.23 -16.13
N ILE A 160 36.38 24.52 -17.01
CA ILE A 160 36.90 24.10 -18.31
C ILE A 160 37.10 25.34 -19.21
N CYS A 161 36.17 26.29 -19.16
CA CYS A 161 36.30 27.57 -19.88
C CYS A 161 37.53 28.36 -19.40
N ASP A 162 37.71 28.48 -18.08
CA ASP A 162 38.85 29.18 -17.49
C ASP A 162 40.18 28.51 -17.82
N ALA A 163 40.24 27.18 -17.79
CA ALA A 163 41.41 26.40 -18.17
C ALA A 163 41.75 26.61 -19.66
N SER A 164 40.75 26.58 -20.54
CA SER A 164 40.91 26.83 -21.98
C SER A 164 41.45 28.24 -22.26
N ARG A 165 40.93 29.26 -21.58
CA ARG A 165 41.38 30.65 -21.71
C ARG A 165 42.79 30.89 -21.17
N SER A 166 43.15 30.22 -20.08
CA SER A 166 44.45 30.36 -19.41
C SER A 166 45.54 29.44 -19.96
N GLY A 167 45.21 28.56 -20.91
CA GLY A 167 46.11 27.53 -21.42
C GLY A 167 46.51 26.48 -20.39
N LYS A 168 45.80 26.42 -19.25
CA LYS A 168 46.10 25.50 -18.15
C LYS A 168 45.59 24.11 -18.53
N LYS A 169 46.47 23.11 -18.49
CA LYS A 169 46.05 21.72 -18.67
C LYS A 169 45.24 21.28 -17.47
N MET A 170 43.97 20.99 -17.70
CA MET A 170 43.04 20.49 -16.70
C MET A 170 42.88 18.98 -16.87
N SER A 171 42.76 18.25 -15.76
CA SER A 171 42.51 16.82 -15.76
C SER A 171 41.15 16.58 -15.10
N TYR A 172 40.20 16.06 -15.86
CA TYR A 172 38.89 15.63 -15.40
C TYR A 172 38.57 14.26 -16.02
N LYS A 173 37.69 13.50 -15.39
CA LYS A 173 37.21 12.21 -15.89
C LYS A 173 35.95 12.41 -16.72
N GLU A 174 35.64 11.46 -17.61
CA GLU A 174 34.34 11.45 -18.32
C GLU A 174 33.15 11.39 -17.34
N ALA A 175 33.31 10.68 -16.22
CA ALA A 175 32.35 10.67 -15.12
C ALA A 175 32.06 12.06 -14.55
N ASP A 176 33.08 12.93 -14.43
CA ASP A 176 32.92 14.30 -13.92
C ASP A 176 32.12 15.17 -14.90
N LEU A 177 32.32 14.95 -16.21
CA LEU A 177 31.51 15.59 -17.26
C LEU A 177 30.05 15.12 -17.22
N ALA A 178 29.83 13.81 -17.07
CA ALA A 178 28.49 13.24 -16.96
C ALA A 178 27.74 13.76 -15.74
N ARG A 179 28.41 13.85 -14.57
CA ARG A 179 27.82 14.42 -13.35
C ARG A 179 27.44 15.89 -13.53
N SER A 180 28.36 16.72 -14.03
CA SER A 180 28.10 18.15 -14.27
C SER A 180 26.97 18.35 -15.29
N LEU A 181 26.91 17.53 -16.34
CA LEU A 181 25.83 17.58 -17.32
C LEU A 181 24.47 17.25 -16.68
N LEU A 182 24.42 16.19 -15.86
CA LEU A 182 23.20 15.82 -15.15
C LEU A 182 22.74 16.94 -14.23
N PHE A 183 23.66 17.50 -13.42
CA PHE A 183 23.36 18.59 -12.50
C PHE A 183 22.87 19.83 -13.23
N THR A 184 23.47 20.17 -14.37
CA THR A 184 23.04 21.30 -15.19
C THR A 184 21.59 21.14 -15.64
N ILE A 185 21.24 19.97 -16.16
CA ILE A 185 19.88 19.70 -16.66
C ILE A 185 18.88 19.60 -15.50
N SER A 186 19.19 18.85 -14.45
CA SER A 186 18.31 18.69 -13.28
C SER A 186 18.07 20.01 -12.54
N ASN A 187 19.10 20.85 -12.38
CA ASN A 187 18.96 22.15 -11.72
C ASN A 187 18.10 23.12 -12.56
N ASP A 188 18.29 23.16 -13.88
CA ASP A 188 17.50 23.97 -14.80
C ASP A 188 16.02 23.55 -14.77
N ILE A 189 15.75 22.24 -14.84
CA ILE A 189 14.40 21.70 -14.69
C ILE A 189 13.78 22.09 -13.35
N GLY A 190 14.51 21.90 -12.24
CA GLY A 190 14.02 22.23 -10.89
C GLY A 190 13.75 23.73 -10.71
N GLN A 191 14.61 24.58 -11.26
CA GLN A 191 14.43 26.03 -11.20
C GLN A 191 13.21 26.47 -12.01
N ILE A 192 13.10 26.02 -13.27
CA ILE A 192 11.95 26.33 -14.13
C ILE A 192 10.65 25.85 -13.48
N ALA A 193 10.63 24.61 -12.98
CA ALA A 193 9.48 24.06 -12.26
C ALA A 193 9.10 24.92 -11.05
N SER A 194 10.07 25.32 -10.23
CA SER A 194 9.81 26.18 -9.05
C SER A 194 9.19 27.52 -9.44
N LEU A 195 9.66 28.16 -10.52
CA LEU A 195 9.13 29.44 -10.99
C LEU A 195 7.68 29.31 -11.44
N TYR A 196 7.35 28.27 -12.20
CA TYR A 196 5.98 28.01 -12.63
C TYR A 196 5.07 27.64 -11.45
N ALA A 197 5.53 26.78 -10.53
CA ALA A 197 4.76 26.43 -9.33
C ALA A 197 4.42 27.68 -8.51
N MET A 198 5.41 28.53 -8.23
CA MET A 198 5.21 29.77 -7.48
C MET A 198 4.32 30.77 -8.23
N SER A 199 4.53 30.95 -9.55
CA SER A 199 3.74 31.89 -10.36
C SER A 199 2.26 31.48 -10.48
N HIS A 200 1.96 30.19 -10.37
CA HIS A 200 0.60 29.66 -10.45
C HIS A 200 -0.01 29.30 -9.08
N ASN A 201 0.69 29.61 -7.98
CA ASN A 201 0.30 29.27 -6.60
C ASN A 201 0.04 27.77 -6.37
N LEU A 202 0.91 26.92 -6.93
CA LEU A 202 0.86 25.47 -6.78
C LEU A 202 1.95 25.02 -5.80
N ASN A 203 1.60 24.12 -4.88
CA ASN A 203 2.52 23.59 -3.88
C ASN A 203 2.89 22.11 -4.10
N LYS A 204 2.16 21.38 -4.96
CA LYS A 204 2.44 19.99 -5.33
C LYS A 204 2.93 19.91 -6.76
N VAL A 205 4.15 19.39 -6.95
CA VAL A 205 4.76 19.18 -8.26
C VAL A 205 5.08 17.71 -8.45
N TYR A 206 4.34 17.04 -9.31
CA TYR A 206 4.61 15.66 -9.71
C TYR A 206 5.57 15.64 -10.88
N PHE A 207 6.59 14.80 -10.79
CA PHE A 207 7.54 14.54 -11.85
C PHE A 207 7.20 13.24 -12.56
N GLY A 208 7.03 13.32 -13.88
CA GLY A 208 6.79 12.19 -14.76
C GLY A 208 7.89 12.09 -15.82
N GLY A 209 7.82 11.03 -16.64
CA GLY A 209 8.72 10.81 -17.76
C GLY A 209 9.95 9.97 -17.43
N TYR A 210 10.57 9.44 -18.48
CA TYR A 210 11.55 8.35 -18.39
C TYR A 210 12.98 8.82 -18.01
N PHE A 211 13.19 10.12 -17.81
CA PHE A 211 14.49 10.67 -17.44
C PHE A 211 14.86 10.37 -15.98
N LEU A 212 13.89 10.37 -15.08
CA LEU A 212 14.14 10.23 -13.64
C LEU A 212 14.28 8.78 -13.21
N ARG A 213 13.59 7.85 -13.85
CA ARG A 213 13.71 6.37 -13.77
C ARG A 213 14.26 5.79 -12.46
N ASN A 214 13.74 6.24 -11.33
CA ASN A 214 14.24 5.85 -10.00
C ASN A 214 15.77 6.00 -9.84
N HIS A 215 16.37 7.00 -10.48
CA HIS A 215 17.76 7.40 -10.30
C HIS A 215 17.84 8.39 -9.13
N PRO A 216 18.33 7.95 -7.95
CA PRO A 216 18.22 8.73 -6.72
C PRO A 216 18.93 10.08 -6.80
N LEU A 217 20.03 10.13 -7.55
CA LEU A 217 20.77 11.36 -7.80
C LEU A 217 19.97 12.41 -8.56
N SER A 218 19.28 12.01 -9.63
CA SER A 218 18.47 12.92 -10.45
C SER A 218 17.29 13.45 -9.63
N MET A 219 16.60 12.56 -8.90
CA MET A 219 15.51 12.92 -8.00
C MET A 219 15.98 13.90 -6.92
N HIS A 220 17.08 13.57 -6.24
CA HIS A 220 17.67 14.44 -5.22
C HIS A 220 18.02 15.84 -5.75
N THR A 221 18.65 15.91 -6.92
CA THR A 221 19.08 17.19 -7.50
C THR A 221 17.90 18.09 -7.86
N VAL A 222 16.85 17.50 -8.46
CA VAL A 222 15.62 18.23 -8.79
C VAL A 222 14.90 18.70 -7.51
N SER A 223 14.75 17.82 -6.52
CA SER A 223 14.15 18.15 -5.22
C SER A 223 14.92 19.25 -4.49
N TYR A 224 16.25 19.16 -4.48
CA TYR A 224 17.12 20.18 -3.88
C TYR A 224 16.94 21.53 -4.56
N SER A 225 16.96 21.57 -5.90
CA SER A 225 16.75 22.80 -6.68
C SER A 225 15.39 23.44 -6.39
N ILE A 226 14.31 22.65 -6.38
CA ILE A 226 12.98 23.16 -6.03
C ILE A 226 12.95 23.71 -4.61
N ASN A 227 13.44 22.96 -3.63
CA ASN A 227 13.42 23.38 -2.24
C ASN A 227 14.22 24.66 -2.04
N TYR A 228 15.39 24.78 -2.67
CA TYR A 228 16.24 25.97 -2.64
C TYR A 228 15.51 27.21 -3.19
N TRP A 229 14.93 27.12 -4.40
CA TRP A 229 14.28 28.26 -5.05
C TRP A 229 12.92 28.63 -4.45
N SER A 230 12.16 27.63 -3.99
CA SER A 230 10.85 27.84 -3.35
C SER A 230 10.92 28.11 -1.85
N LYS A 231 12.09 27.98 -1.22
CA LYS A 231 12.25 28.05 0.25
C LYS A 231 11.34 27.06 0.99
N GLY A 232 11.16 25.86 0.41
CA GLY A 232 10.34 24.79 0.97
C GLY A 232 8.83 24.97 0.83
N THR A 233 8.33 25.98 0.10
CA THR A 233 6.88 26.15 -0.11
C THR A 233 6.31 25.22 -1.17
N VAL A 234 7.17 24.58 -1.97
CA VAL A 234 6.79 23.66 -3.05
C VAL A 234 7.38 22.28 -2.77
N GLN A 235 6.52 21.26 -2.78
CA GLN A 235 6.88 19.87 -2.60
C GLN A 235 7.09 19.20 -3.96
N SER A 236 8.25 18.58 -4.14
CA SER A 236 8.56 17.71 -5.29
C SER A 236 8.10 16.28 -4.99
N LEU A 237 7.29 15.71 -5.87
CA LEU A 237 6.74 14.36 -5.78
C LEU A 237 7.14 13.57 -7.02
N PHE A 238 7.53 12.33 -6.84
CA PHE A 238 7.88 11.39 -7.91
C PHE A 238 6.80 10.31 -8.02
N LEU A 239 6.73 9.67 -9.18
CA LEU A 239 5.71 8.67 -9.49
C LEU A 239 6.38 7.33 -9.76
N ARG A 240 5.87 6.25 -9.15
CA ARG A 240 6.38 4.90 -9.42
C ARG A 240 6.18 4.48 -10.87
N HIS A 241 5.09 4.93 -11.51
CA HIS A 241 4.77 4.65 -12.91
C HIS A 241 5.08 5.83 -13.85
N GLU A 242 6.02 6.70 -13.49
CA GLU A 242 6.36 7.94 -14.21
C GLU A 242 6.56 7.77 -15.73
N GLY A 243 7.11 6.64 -16.18
CA GLY A 243 7.37 6.34 -17.58
C GLY A 243 6.17 5.85 -18.39
N TYR A 244 5.07 5.49 -17.73
CA TYR A 244 3.95 4.75 -18.33
C TYR A 244 2.63 5.54 -18.36
N LEU A 245 2.60 6.75 -17.80
CA LEU A 245 1.39 7.58 -17.67
C LEU A 245 0.60 7.71 -18.98
N GLY A 246 1.27 8.02 -20.10
CA GLY A 246 0.62 8.16 -21.40
C GLY A 246 0.04 6.85 -21.94
N ALA A 247 0.74 5.73 -21.75
CA ALA A 247 0.26 4.42 -22.18
C ALA A 247 -0.96 3.97 -21.37
N ILE A 248 -0.92 4.19 -20.05
CA ILE A 248 -2.04 3.92 -19.13
C ILE A 248 -3.25 4.79 -19.53
N GLY A 249 -3.04 6.08 -19.76
CA GLY A 249 -4.12 6.97 -20.20
C GLY A 249 -4.75 6.56 -21.52
N ALA A 250 -3.94 6.15 -22.51
CA ALA A 250 -4.43 5.64 -23.79
C ALA A 250 -5.25 4.35 -23.61
N PHE A 251 -4.76 3.42 -22.77
CA PHE A 251 -5.49 2.22 -22.40
C PHE A 251 -6.84 2.56 -21.75
N LEU A 252 -6.88 3.49 -20.79
CA LEU A 252 -8.11 3.91 -20.09
C LEU A 252 -9.09 4.69 -20.98
N LYS A 253 -8.65 5.23 -22.12
CA LYS A 253 -9.56 5.83 -23.12
C LYS A 253 -10.18 4.78 -24.02
N GLY A 254 -9.39 3.81 -24.48
CA GLY A 254 -9.89 2.74 -25.35
C GLY A 254 -10.66 1.65 -24.60
N ALA A 255 -10.34 1.42 -23.33
CA ALA A 255 -11.00 0.42 -22.50
C ALA A 255 -12.31 0.97 -21.92
N GLU A 256 -13.42 0.74 -22.61
CA GLU A 256 -14.79 1.05 -22.14
C GLU A 256 -15.10 0.44 -20.74
N MET A 257 -14.35 -0.59 -20.32
CA MET A 257 -14.49 -1.33 -19.06
C MET A 257 -13.58 -0.84 -17.90
N CYS A 258 -12.99 0.35 -18.01
CA CYS A 258 -12.12 0.95 -16.98
C CYS A 258 -12.66 2.28 -16.41
N GLY A 259 -13.99 2.50 -16.50
CA GLY A 259 -14.65 3.70 -15.96
C GLY A 259 -14.78 3.72 -14.42
N GLU A 260 -15.46 4.73 -13.90
CA GLU A 260 -15.65 5.02 -12.46
C GLU A 260 -16.33 3.90 -11.64
N ASN A 261 -16.83 2.85 -12.29
CA ASN A 261 -17.48 1.70 -11.66
C ASN A 261 -16.51 0.67 -11.09
N TYR A 262 -15.20 0.88 -11.25
CA TYR A 262 -14.17 -0.06 -10.83
C TYR A 262 -13.11 0.65 -9.99
N SER A 263 -12.44 -0.10 -9.14
CA SER A 263 -11.22 0.33 -8.48
C SER A 263 -10.06 -0.56 -8.87
N TRP A 264 -8.85 -0.13 -8.55
CA TRP A 264 -7.64 -0.81 -8.96
C TRP A 264 -6.68 -0.92 -7.78
N GLN A 265 -5.99 -2.03 -7.70
CA GLN A 265 -5.00 -2.28 -6.67
C GLN A 265 -3.75 -2.90 -7.29
N GLU A 266 -2.64 -2.78 -6.59
CA GLU A 266 -1.40 -3.40 -7.02
C GLU A 266 -1.42 -4.92 -6.78
N ASN A 267 -0.91 -5.68 -7.74
CA ASN A 267 -0.69 -7.12 -7.63
C ASN A 267 0.78 -7.42 -7.30
N TYR A 268 1.04 -7.69 -6.02
CA TYR A 268 2.38 -8.04 -5.56
C TYR A 268 2.93 -9.38 -6.09
N ALA A 269 2.13 -10.34 -6.57
CA ALA A 269 2.67 -11.61 -7.04
C ALA A 269 3.40 -11.49 -8.38
N GLY A 270 2.87 -10.64 -9.27
CA GLY A 270 3.28 -10.52 -10.67
C GLY A 270 3.00 -11.79 -11.49
N SER A 271 2.63 -11.65 -12.76
CA SER A 271 2.29 -12.79 -13.61
C SER A 271 3.51 -13.65 -13.92
N SER A 272 3.43 -14.94 -13.58
CA SER A 272 4.50 -15.93 -13.82
C SER A 272 4.77 -16.16 -15.31
N GLY A 273 3.80 -15.85 -16.18
CA GLY A 273 3.93 -15.98 -17.64
C GLY A 273 4.64 -14.79 -18.31
N LEU A 274 4.89 -13.71 -17.56
CA LEU A 274 5.51 -12.48 -18.05
C LEU A 274 6.87 -12.21 -17.40
N GLU A 275 7.44 -13.17 -16.65
CA GLU A 275 8.80 -13.01 -16.12
C GLU A 275 9.74 -12.67 -17.29
N PRO A 276 10.45 -11.53 -17.26
CA PRO A 276 11.44 -11.29 -18.28
C PRO A 276 12.48 -12.40 -18.16
N VAL A 277 12.77 -13.06 -19.30
CA VAL A 277 13.98 -13.87 -19.45
C VAL A 277 15.13 -13.05 -18.84
N PRO A 278 15.99 -13.63 -17.98
CA PRO A 278 17.10 -12.91 -17.39
C PRO A 278 18.17 -12.63 -18.47
N SER A 279 17.86 -11.77 -19.43
CA SER A 279 18.83 -11.10 -20.26
C SER A 279 19.41 -9.97 -19.42
N SER A 280 20.41 -10.31 -18.59
CA SER A 280 21.51 -9.42 -18.21
C SER A 280 21.17 -7.93 -18.14
N TRP A 281 20.32 -7.53 -17.20
CA TRP A 281 20.30 -6.16 -16.71
C TRP A 281 21.54 -5.99 -15.85
N LEU A 282 22.61 -5.51 -16.47
CA LEU A 282 23.91 -5.25 -15.86
C LEU A 282 23.74 -4.37 -14.61
N ASN A 283 23.93 -4.98 -13.44
CA ASN A 283 24.50 -4.50 -12.16
C ASN A 283 24.38 -3.05 -11.64
N SER A 284 23.62 -2.16 -12.23
CA SER A 284 23.40 -0.83 -11.66
C SER A 284 22.12 -0.24 -12.23
N THR A 285 21.05 -0.34 -11.42
CA THR A 285 19.82 0.48 -11.35
C THR A 285 18.67 -0.41 -10.96
N VAL A 286 17.84 0.05 -10.02
CA VAL A 286 16.73 -0.70 -9.42
C VAL A 286 15.78 -1.18 -10.53
N PRO A 287 15.71 -2.49 -10.83
CA PRO A 287 14.65 -2.98 -11.68
C PRO A 287 13.38 -2.96 -10.83
N VAL A 288 12.59 -1.90 -10.96
CA VAL A 288 11.22 -1.88 -10.43
C VAL A 288 10.45 -2.91 -11.25
N ALA A 289 10.47 -4.15 -10.78
CA ALA A 289 9.90 -5.30 -11.45
C ALA A 289 8.37 -5.18 -11.40
N GLN A 290 7.73 -5.15 -12.56
CA GLN A 290 6.29 -5.38 -12.78
C GLN A 290 5.37 -4.76 -11.70
N LEU A 291 5.03 -3.50 -11.88
CA LEU A 291 3.93 -2.85 -11.16
C LEU A 291 2.60 -3.26 -11.82
N GLU A 292 2.21 -4.51 -11.61
CA GLU A 292 0.97 -5.05 -12.16
C GLU A 292 -0.23 -4.54 -11.37
N LEU A 293 -1.30 -4.19 -12.06
CA LEU A 293 -2.52 -3.64 -11.47
C LEU A 293 -3.69 -4.59 -11.72
N ASP A 294 -4.33 -5.03 -10.65
CA ASP A 294 -5.56 -5.81 -10.70
C ASP A 294 -6.77 -4.87 -10.60
N ARG A 295 -7.77 -5.13 -11.44
CA ARG A 295 -9.07 -4.46 -11.35
C ARG A 295 -9.93 -5.12 -10.28
N TRP A 296 -10.41 -4.33 -9.34
CA TRP A 296 -11.45 -4.69 -8.40
C TRP A 296 -12.86 -4.50 -9.01
N GLY A 297 -13.77 -5.43 -8.73
CA GLY A 297 -15.08 -5.52 -9.40
C GLY A 297 -16.10 -4.44 -9.01
N SER A 298 -15.79 -3.61 -8.02
CA SER A 298 -16.67 -2.53 -7.52
C SER A 298 -15.87 -1.26 -7.22
N PRO A 299 -16.52 -0.09 -7.15
CA PRO A 299 -15.86 1.13 -6.71
C PRO A 299 -15.64 1.07 -5.19
N LEU A 300 -14.42 1.41 -4.79
CA LEU A 300 -13.99 1.53 -3.41
C LEU A 300 -14.18 2.97 -2.92
N ALA A 301 -14.49 3.12 -1.64
CA ALA A 301 -14.79 4.39 -1.02
C ALA A 301 -14.10 4.51 0.35
N TYR A 302 -13.77 5.75 0.70
CA TYR A 302 -13.19 6.09 1.99
C TYR A 302 -14.23 5.96 3.12
N CYS A 303 -13.83 5.41 4.27
CA CYS A 303 -14.71 5.25 5.42
C CYS A 303 -15.16 6.62 5.97
N PRO A 304 -16.48 6.93 6.02
CA PRO A 304 -16.95 8.24 6.44
C PRO A 304 -16.73 8.52 7.94
N LEU A 305 -16.52 7.47 8.73
CA LEU A 305 -16.34 7.54 10.18
C LEU A 305 -14.93 7.97 10.58
N LEU A 306 -13.95 7.97 9.68
CA LEU A 306 -12.59 8.43 10.00
C LEU A 306 -12.60 9.95 10.31
N ALA A 307 -11.91 10.34 11.38
CA ALA A 307 -11.91 11.72 11.88
C ALA A 307 -11.07 12.69 11.03
N GLY A 308 -10.08 12.19 10.30
CA GLY A 308 -9.16 12.99 9.48
C GLY A 308 -8.92 12.40 8.08
N THR A 309 -8.22 13.17 7.25
CA THR A 309 -7.73 12.77 5.92
C THR A 309 -6.30 12.22 5.97
N ASP A 310 -5.66 12.25 7.14
CA ASP A 310 -4.32 11.76 7.46
C ASP A 310 -4.31 10.30 7.95
N TYR A 311 -5.37 9.54 7.65
CA TYR A 311 -5.48 8.15 8.06
C TYR A 311 -4.41 7.32 7.37
N ILE A 312 -3.59 6.64 8.17
CA ILE A 312 -2.64 5.63 7.74
C ILE A 312 -3.14 4.29 8.28
N PRO A 313 -3.46 3.30 7.43
CA PRO A 313 -3.94 2.02 7.88
C PRO A 313 -2.88 1.29 8.71
N ASP A 314 -1.64 1.24 8.24
CA ASP A 314 -0.57 0.42 8.80
C ASP A 314 0.05 1.03 10.07
N THR A 315 0.23 0.21 11.10
CA THR A 315 0.80 0.63 12.39
C THR A 315 2.33 0.77 12.34
N VAL A 316 3.00 0.00 11.48
CA VAL A 316 4.46 -0.05 11.38
C VAL A 316 4.90 0.06 9.92
N ASP A 317 5.72 1.06 9.63
CA ASP A 317 6.45 1.18 8.37
C ASP A 317 7.78 0.41 8.46
N LEU A 318 7.90 -0.68 7.69
CA LEU A 318 9.09 -1.53 7.66
C LEU A 318 10.20 -0.92 6.77
N ASN A 319 9.94 0.15 6.03
CA ASN A 319 10.99 0.92 5.37
C ASN A 319 11.84 1.66 6.40
N ALA A 320 11.19 2.35 7.35
CA ALA A 320 11.82 3.07 8.45
C ALA A 320 12.35 2.16 9.57
N ASP A 321 11.63 1.08 9.87
CA ASP A 321 11.92 0.20 11.00
C ASP A 321 12.66 -1.07 10.59
N HIS A 322 13.99 -0.97 10.51
CA HIS A 322 14.84 -2.08 10.11
C HIS A 322 14.72 -3.32 11.01
N GLN A 323 14.59 -3.12 12.32
CA GLN A 323 14.50 -4.24 13.26
C GLN A 323 13.20 -5.01 13.06
N ALA A 324 12.08 -4.30 12.89
CA ALA A 324 10.80 -4.92 12.55
C ALA A 324 10.86 -5.61 11.20
N ARG A 325 11.47 -4.96 10.20
CA ARG A 325 11.59 -5.50 8.85
C ARG A 325 12.29 -6.85 8.85
N ASP A 326 13.47 -6.92 9.44
CA ASP A 326 14.26 -8.16 9.46
C ASP A 326 13.48 -9.27 10.19
N TYR A 327 12.89 -8.94 11.34
CA TYR A 327 12.07 -9.87 12.10
C TYR A 327 10.88 -10.42 11.30
N TRP A 328 10.11 -9.55 10.65
CA TRP A 328 8.93 -9.98 9.89
C TRP A 328 9.32 -10.78 8.66
N LEU A 329 10.33 -10.35 7.90
CA LEU A 329 10.79 -11.10 6.72
C LEU A 329 11.25 -12.51 7.09
N ASP A 330 11.97 -12.66 8.20
CA ASP A 330 12.37 -13.98 8.72
C ASP A 330 11.14 -14.80 9.17
N CYS A 331 10.21 -14.16 9.89
CA CYS A 331 8.98 -14.81 10.36
C CYS A 331 8.13 -15.35 9.19
N PHE A 332 7.98 -14.57 8.10
CA PHE A 332 7.23 -14.98 6.91
C PHE A 332 7.96 -16.09 6.13
N GLU A 333 9.28 -16.00 5.99
CA GLU A 333 10.07 -17.04 5.32
C GLU A 333 10.02 -18.37 6.09
N GLU A 334 10.11 -18.35 7.42
CA GLU A 334 9.98 -19.56 8.24
C GLU A 334 8.56 -20.16 8.23
N SER A 335 7.54 -19.32 8.00
CA SER A 335 6.14 -19.75 8.08
C SER A 335 5.60 -20.24 6.74
N ILE A 336 6.30 -20.05 5.63
CA ILE A 336 5.81 -20.38 4.27
C ILE A 336 5.38 -21.85 4.12
N ASP A 337 6.07 -22.77 4.79
CA ASP A 337 5.79 -24.20 4.70
C ASP A 337 4.38 -24.55 5.20
N LYS A 338 3.88 -23.80 6.19
CA LYS A 338 2.50 -23.96 6.67
C LYS A 338 1.48 -23.61 5.59
N PHE A 339 1.72 -22.53 4.85
CA PHE A 339 0.85 -22.12 3.75
C PHE A 339 0.89 -23.11 2.59
N VAL A 340 2.07 -23.67 2.29
CA VAL A 340 2.25 -24.75 1.30
C VAL A 340 1.47 -25.99 1.71
N CYS A 341 1.57 -26.42 2.98
CA CYS A 341 0.81 -27.56 3.49
C CYS A 341 -0.70 -27.34 3.38
N ALA A 342 -1.20 -26.17 3.78
CA ALA A 342 -2.61 -25.81 3.65
C ALA A 342 -3.07 -25.81 2.19
N ALA A 343 -2.28 -25.23 1.28
CA ALA A 343 -2.56 -25.22 -0.16
C ALA A 343 -2.67 -26.65 -0.73
N ILE A 344 -1.73 -27.53 -0.42
CA ILE A 344 -1.75 -28.93 -0.87
C ILE A 344 -2.97 -29.66 -0.29
N ALA A 345 -3.23 -29.51 1.01
CA ALA A 345 -4.35 -30.16 1.67
C ALA A 345 -5.71 -29.73 1.09
N SER A 346 -5.85 -28.46 0.69
CA SER A 346 -7.08 -27.93 0.09
C SER A 346 -7.44 -28.56 -1.26
N GLN A 347 -6.47 -29.15 -1.94
CA GLN A 347 -6.63 -29.78 -3.25
C GLN A 347 -5.94 -31.15 -3.30
N ALA A 348 -6.12 -31.95 -2.25
CA ALA A 348 -5.45 -33.24 -2.10
C ALA A 348 -5.70 -34.22 -3.27
N ASP A 349 -6.85 -34.08 -3.95
CA ASP A 349 -7.23 -34.91 -5.11
C ASP A 349 -6.62 -34.42 -6.44
N ASN A 350 -5.91 -33.28 -6.47
CA ASN A 350 -5.31 -32.72 -7.67
C ASN A 350 -3.82 -33.08 -7.77
N GLU A 351 -3.45 -33.84 -8.80
CA GLU A 351 -2.08 -34.31 -9.04
C GLU A 351 -1.04 -33.17 -9.17
N THR A 352 -1.47 -31.99 -9.61
CA THR A 352 -0.58 -30.83 -9.81
C THR A 352 -0.42 -29.95 -8.56
N ALA A 353 -1.19 -30.20 -7.49
CA ALA A 353 -1.21 -29.33 -6.31
C ALA A 353 0.15 -29.23 -5.63
N ALA A 354 0.85 -30.37 -5.47
CA ALA A 354 2.18 -30.38 -4.85
C ALA A 354 3.23 -29.60 -5.68
N GLU A 355 3.18 -29.72 -7.00
CA GLU A 355 4.09 -29.00 -7.90
C GLU A 355 3.82 -27.49 -7.87
N ARG A 356 2.56 -27.07 -8.01
CA ARG A 356 2.17 -25.65 -7.93
C ARG A 356 2.52 -25.04 -6.59
N ALA A 357 2.31 -25.76 -5.49
CA ALA A 357 2.66 -25.29 -4.15
C ALA A 357 4.19 -25.14 -3.96
N SER A 358 4.99 -25.99 -4.60
CA SER A 358 6.45 -25.84 -4.62
C SER A 358 6.90 -24.61 -5.41
N GLN A 359 6.29 -24.35 -6.57
CA GLN A 359 6.58 -23.15 -7.38
C GLN A 359 6.17 -21.86 -6.65
N PHE A 360 5.01 -21.89 -5.99
CA PHE A 360 4.56 -20.84 -5.07
C PHE A 360 5.62 -20.52 -4.01
N LYS A 361 6.10 -21.54 -3.29
CA LYS A 361 7.12 -21.37 -2.25
C LYS A 361 8.38 -20.71 -2.80
N GLU A 362 8.90 -21.21 -3.92
CA GLU A 362 10.12 -20.67 -4.52
C GLU A 362 9.97 -19.20 -4.91
N LYS A 363 8.86 -18.86 -5.60
CA LYS A 363 8.59 -17.49 -6.07
C LYS A 363 8.40 -16.53 -4.90
N TYR A 364 7.68 -16.95 -3.85
CA TYR A 364 7.49 -16.15 -2.65
C TYR A 364 8.80 -15.89 -1.90
N ILE A 365 9.64 -16.91 -1.68
CA ILE A 365 10.94 -16.75 -1.01
C ILE A 365 11.84 -15.78 -1.81
N ARG A 366 11.86 -15.92 -3.14
CA ARG A 366 12.60 -15.00 -4.02
C ARG A 366 12.13 -13.56 -3.82
N ARG A 367 10.82 -13.33 -3.67
CA ARG A 367 10.25 -12.00 -3.38
C ARG A 367 10.66 -11.48 -2.00
N LEU A 368 10.65 -12.31 -0.96
CA LEU A 368 11.15 -11.90 0.36
C LEU A 368 12.64 -11.52 0.33
N HIS A 369 13.46 -12.25 -0.44
CA HIS A 369 14.87 -11.90 -0.65
C HIS A 369 15.04 -10.57 -1.40
N GLN A 370 14.13 -10.23 -2.32
CA GLN A 370 14.09 -8.91 -2.96
C GLN A 370 13.75 -7.81 -1.95
N PHE A 371 12.73 -7.99 -1.11
CA PHE A 371 12.38 -7.02 -0.07
C PHE A 371 13.51 -6.75 0.93
N ARG A 372 14.32 -7.77 1.27
CA ARG A 372 15.52 -7.58 2.11
C ARG A 372 16.54 -6.63 1.48
N LYS A 373 16.69 -6.68 0.14
CA LYS A 373 17.64 -5.84 -0.59
C LYS A 373 17.05 -4.47 -0.93
N GLN A 374 15.76 -4.42 -1.26
CA GLN A 374 15.04 -3.26 -1.78
C GLN A 374 13.63 -3.23 -1.19
N PRO A 375 13.47 -2.77 0.06
CA PRO A 375 12.19 -2.83 0.76
C PRO A 375 11.12 -1.92 0.12
N PHE A 376 11.54 -0.81 -0.50
CA PHE A 376 10.66 0.16 -1.17
C PHE A 376 10.23 -0.23 -2.60
N SER A 377 10.60 -1.43 -3.08
CA SER A 377 10.40 -1.83 -4.48
C SER A 377 8.93 -1.86 -4.93
N TYR A 378 8.00 -1.96 -3.98
CA TYR A 378 6.55 -2.00 -4.20
C TYR A 378 5.80 -0.99 -3.30
N GLY A 379 6.40 0.18 -3.04
CA GLY A 379 5.83 1.17 -2.12
C GLY A 379 6.27 0.98 -0.68
N ASN A 380 5.38 1.26 0.27
CA ASN A 380 5.65 1.02 1.69
C ASN A 380 5.65 -0.47 2.01
N LEU A 381 6.78 -0.98 2.52
CA LEU A 381 6.81 -2.33 3.06
C LEU A 381 6.14 -2.33 4.43
N THR A 382 5.10 -3.13 4.58
CA THR A 382 4.29 -3.22 5.80
C THR A 382 3.97 -4.69 6.08
N VAL A 383 3.52 -5.00 7.29
CA VAL A 383 3.06 -6.36 7.60
C VAL A 383 1.86 -6.73 6.71
N ARG A 384 0.98 -5.76 6.43
CA ARG A 384 -0.14 -5.92 5.49
C ARG A 384 0.35 -6.26 4.09
N SER A 385 1.31 -5.52 3.52
CA SER A 385 1.78 -5.82 2.16
C SER A 385 2.48 -7.18 2.07
N LEU A 386 3.13 -7.66 3.13
CA LEU A 386 3.64 -9.04 3.22
C LEU A 386 2.53 -10.10 3.23
N LEU A 387 1.42 -9.84 3.95
CA LEU A 387 0.24 -10.72 4.01
C LEU A 387 -0.53 -10.71 2.68
N ASP A 388 -0.67 -9.54 2.05
CA ASP A 388 -1.28 -9.42 0.72
C ASP A 388 -0.43 -10.15 -0.32
N THR A 389 0.90 -10.04 -0.25
CA THR A 389 1.83 -10.72 -1.16
C THR A 389 1.62 -12.24 -1.14
N ILE A 390 1.55 -12.87 0.04
CA ILE A 390 1.36 -14.32 0.12
C ILE A 390 -0.01 -14.73 -0.44
N GLN A 391 -1.05 -13.95 -0.18
CA GLN A 391 -2.39 -14.20 -0.70
C GLN A 391 -2.45 -14.06 -2.23
N HIS A 392 -1.75 -13.08 -2.80
CA HIS A 392 -1.67 -12.88 -4.24
C HIS A 392 -0.98 -14.06 -4.90
N TYR A 393 0.12 -14.56 -4.31
CA TYR A 393 0.79 -15.75 -4.81
C TYR A 393 -0.10 -17.00 -4.71
N MET A 394 -0.82 -17.20 -3.61
CA MET A 394 -1.76 -18.33 -3.50
C MET A 394 -2.80 -18.30 -4.63
N ARG A 395 -3.36 -17.13 -4.97
CA ARG A 395 -4.28 -16.98 -6.11
C ARG A 395 -3.61 -17.23 -7.45
N GLU A 396 -2.43 -16.66 -7.68
CA GLU A 396 -1.64 -16.86 -8.91
C GLU A 396 -1.35 -18.34 -9.18
N PHE A 397 -1.06 -19.11 -8.13
CA PHE A 397 -0.82 -20.55 -8.22
C PHE A 397 -2.09 -21.40 -8.07
N ASP A 398 -3.28 -20.82 -8.27
CA ASP A 398 -4.58 -21.49 -8.29
C ASP A 398 -4.96 -22.19 -6.96
N PHE A 399 -4.72 -21.49 -5.85
CA PHE A 399 -5.19 -21.83 -4.50
C PHE A 399 -6.06 -20.68 -3.93
N PRO A 400 -7.30 -20.50 -4.41
CA PRO A 400 -8.13 -19.33 -4.06
C PRO A 400 -8.63 -19.33 -2.61
N ASP A 401 -8.86 -20.49 -2.00
CA ASP A 401 -9.23 -20.63 -0.58
C ASP A 401 -8.63 -21.91 0.04
N PRO A 402 -7.37 -21.87 0.49
CA PRO A 402 -6.71 -23.02 1.09
C PRO A 402 -7.35 -23.51 2.40
N TYR A 403 -8.17 -22.68 3.05
CA TYR A 403 -8.69 -22.95 4.40
C TYR A 403 -10.19 -23.28 4.40
N ILE A 404 -10.83 -23.37 3.24
CA ILE A 404 -12.28 -23.58 3.13
C ILE A 404 -12.80 -24.77 3.94
N SER A 405 -12.14 -25.93 3.84
CA SER A 405 -12.56 -27.14 4.57
C SER A 405 -12.37 -27.00 6.08
N ILE A 406 -11.32 -26.30 6.51
CA ILE A 406 -11.05 -26.02 7.92
C ILE A 406 -12.14 -25.07 8.44
N LYS A 407 -12.40 -23.96 7.75
CA LYS A 407 -13.45 -23.00 8.10
C LYS A 407 -14.81 -23.68 8.25
N GLN A 408 -15.20 -24.54 7.30
CA GLN A 408 -16.45 -25.28 7.35
C GLN A 408 -16.55 -26.19 8.57
N SER A 409 -15.51 -26.99 8.83
CA SER A 409 -15.48 -27.90 9.97
C SER A 409 -15.53 -27.14 11.31
N GLU A 410 -14.77 -26.05 11.44
CA GLU A 410 -14.77 -25.22 12.65
C GLU A 410 -16.11 -24.50 12.85
N ASN A 411 -16.75 -24.03 11.77
CA ASN A 411 -18.08 -23.41 11.83
C ASN A 411 -19.13 -24.41 12.34
N GLU A 412 -19.15 -25.63 11.80
CA GLU A 412 -20.08 -26.67 12.24
C GLU A 412 -19.87 -27.05 13.72
N ALA A 413 -18.61 -27.23 14.12
CA ALA A 413 -18.24 -27.54 15.49
C ALA A 413 -18.64 -26.41 16.47
N ALA A 414 -18.42 -25.15 16.09
CA ALA A 414 -18.78 -23.99 16.89
C ALA A 414 -20.31 -23.80 16.97
N LEU A 415 -21.04 -23.98 15.88
CA LEU A 415 -22.51 -23.90 15.87
C LEU A 415 -23.15 -24.94 16.79
N SER A 416 -22.59 -26.15 16.87
CA SER A 416 -23.08 -27.19 17.77
C SER A 416 -23.03 -26.78 19.26
N GLN A 417 -22.13 -25.87 19.62
CA GLN A 417 -21.92 -25.38 21.00
C GLN A 417 -22.62 -24.04 21.28
N LEU A 418 -23.17 -23.38 20.26
CA LEU A 418 -23.74 -22.03 20.37
C LEU A 418 -24.91 -21.97 21.37
N ALA A 419 -25.79 -22.97 21.36
CA ALA A 419 -26.95 -23.01 22.26
C ALA A 419 -26.54 -23.05 23.74
N GLU A 420 -25.58 -23.92 24.08
CA GLU A 420 -25.05 -24.05 25.44
C GLU A 420 -24.33 -22.76 25.85
N ARG A 421 -23.52 -22.18 24.95
CA ARG A 421 -22.80 -20.93 25.18
C ARG A 421 -23.76 -19.77 25.52
N ILE A 422 -24.84 -19.63 24.77
CA ILE A 422 -25.85 -18.59 25.02
C ILE A 422 -26.53 -18.82 26.37
N SER A 423 -26.92 -20.06 26.69
CA SER A 423 -27.54 -20.40 27.97
C SER A 423 -26.62 -20.08 29.16
N HIS A 424 -25.32 -20.38 29.03
CA HIS A 424 -24.33 -20.02 30.03
C HIS A 424 -24.23 -18.50 30.22
N ILE A 425 -24.08 -17.72 29.14
CA ILE A 425 -23.99 -16.26 29.20
C ILE A 425 -25.22 -15.65 29.86
N ASP A 426 -26.42 -16.16 29.54
CA ASP A 426 -27.67 -15.67 30.10
C ASP A 426 -27.87 -16.01 31.58
N SER A 427 -27.16 -17.02 32.10
CA SER A 427 -27.19 -17.37 33.52
C SER A 427 -26.40 -16.40 34.41
N LEU A 428 -25.53 -15.56 33.82
CA LEU A 428 -24.66 -14.64 34.55
C LEU A 428 -25.37 -13.35 34.96
N SER A 429 -24.91 -12.74 36.05
CA SER A 429 -25.28 -11.36 36.41
C SER A 429 -24.86 -10.38 35.30
N TRP A 430 -25.51 -9.21 35.22
CA TRP A 430 -25.27 -8.25 34.14
C TRP A 430 -23.78 -7.87 33.96
N GLU A 431 -23.08 -7.50 35.03
CA GLU A 431 -21.66 -7.12 34.97
C GLU A 431 -20.75 -8.29 34.55
N ALA A 432 -21.01 -9.47 35.12
CA ALA A 432 -20.28 -10.70 34.77
C ALA A 432 -20.54 -11.11 33.31
N LYS A 433 -21.77 -10.90 32.81
CA LYS A 433 -22.14 -11.12 31.41
C LYS A 433 -21.31 -10.23 30.48
N GLN A 434 -21.20 -8.93 30.76
CA GLN A 434 -20.42 -8.03 29.89
C GLN A 434 -18.93 -8.41 29.85
N THR A 435 -18.38 -8.78 31.01
CA THR A 435 -16.99 -9.28 31.10
C THR A 435 -16.82 -10.59 30.34
N GLU A 436 -17.79 -11.50 30.44
CA GLU A 436 -17.77 -12.80 29.75
C GLU A 436 -17.84 -12.65 28.23
N LEU A 437 -18.63 -11.70 27.74
CA LEU A 437 -18.72 -11.40 26.30
C LEU A 437 -17.41 -10.84 25.77
N ALA A 438 -16.78 -9.92 26.52
CA ALA A 438 -15.48 -9.36 26.17
C ALA A 438 -14.38 -10.44 26.10
N ILE A 439 -14.29 -11.27 27.15
CA ILE A 439 -13.34 -12.39 27.20
C ILE A 439 -13.66 -13.43 26.13
N GLY A 440 -14.94 -13.69 25.86
CA GLY A 440 -15.38 -14.61 24.81
C GLY A 440 -14.92 -14.17 23.42
N MET A 441 -15.04 -12.89 23.11
CA MET A 441 -14.53 -12.31 21.85
C MET A 441 -13.00 -12.47 21.76
N LEU A 442 -12.26 -12.12 22.81
CA LEU A 442 -10.81 -12.25 22.83
C LEU A 442 -10.34 -13.72 22.74
N ALA A 443 -11.02 -14.63 23.43
CA ALA A 443 -10.72 -16.07 23.40
C ALA A 443 -11.07 -16.68 22.04
N GLY A 444 -12.13 -16.19 21.39
CA GLY A 444 -12.47 -16.54 20.01
C GLY A 444 -11.35 -16.15 19.04
N ASN A 445 -10.83 -14.92 19.16
CA ASN A 445 -9.73 -14.44 18.32
C ASN A 445 -8.47 -15.32 18.40
N LEU A 446 -8.24 -16.08 19.47
CA LEU A 446 -7.10 -16.99 19.55
C LEU A 446 -7.13 -18.12 18.51
N PHE A 447 -8.26 -18.40 17.85
CA PHE A 447 -8.38 -19.43 16.82
C PHE A 447 -7.97 -18.86 15.45
N ASP A 448 -6.67 -18.75 15.24
CA ASP A 448 -6.06 -18.07 14.09
C ASP A 448 -5.05 -18.99 13.40
N TRP A 449 -5.39 -19.38 12.18
CA TRP A 449 -4.56 -20.24 11.33
C TRP A 449 -3.48 -19.46 10.59
N GLY A 450 -3.35 -18.15 10.73
CA GLY A 450 -2.17 -17.36 10.34
C GLY A 450 -1.05 -17.43 11.36
N ALA A 451 -1.35 -17.47 12.67
CA ALA A 451 -0.35 -17.41 13.72
C ALA A 451 0.40 -18.74 13.98
N LYS A 452 1.74 -18.74 13.89
CA LYS A 452 2.60 -19.93 14.10
C LYS A 452 2.41 -20.57 15.48
N ALA A 453 2.40 -19.76 16.53
CA ALA A 453 2.30 -20.25 17.91
C ALA A 453 0.93 -20.84 18.25
N VAL A 454 -0.13 -20.33 17.62
CA VAL A 454 -1.50 -20.80 17.82
C VAL A 454 -1.71 -22.15 17.14
N VAL A 455 -1.24 -22.29 15.90
CA VAL A 455 -1.41 -23.56 15.16
C VAL A 455 -0.76 -24.74 15.87
N GLN A 456 0.42 -24.54 16.46
CA GLN A 456 1.05 -25.59 17.28
C GLN A 456 0.16 -26.02 18.47
N ILE A 457 -0.58 -25.09 19.08
CA ILE A 457 -1.49 -25.41 20.19
C ILE A 457 -2.71 -26.18 19.67
N MET A 458 -3.29 -25.72 18.56
CA MET A 458 -4.47 -26.34 17.95
C MET A 458 -4.20 -27.76 17.43
N GLU A 459 -2.98 -28.04 16.96
CA GLU A 459 -2.58 -29.38 16.50
C GLU A 459 -2.26 -30.36 17.64
N LEU A 460 -1.77 -29.86 18.79
CA LEU A 460 -1.23 -30.71 19.88
C LEU A 460 -2.22 -30.96 21.03
N GLU A 461 -3.23 -30.10 21.21
CA GLU A 461 -4.14 -30.13 22.37
C GLU A 461 -5.62 -30.18 21.92
N GLN A 462 -6.51 -30.69 22.78
CA GLN A 462 -7.95 -30.44 22.61
C GLN A 462 -8.23 -28.97 22.90
N PHE A 463 -8.16 -28.14 21.86
CA PHE A 463 -8.27 -26.70 21.99
C PHE A 463 -9.71 -26.22 21.71
N GLY A 464 -10.38 -25.74 22.77
CA GLY A 464 -11.73 -25.18 22.72
C GLY A 464 -11.82 -23.85 23.48
N LEU A 465 -12.97 -23.18 23.43
CA LEU A 465 -13.15 -21.83 23.98
C LEU A 465 -12.72 -21.72 25.46
N THR A 466 -12.98 -22.74 26.27
CA THR A 466 -12.57 -22.78 27.69
C THR A 466 -11.05 -22.76 27.86
N GLU A 467 -10.30 -23.46 27.00
CA GLU A 467 -8.84 -23.50 27.07
C GLU A 467 -8.25 -22.20 26.50
N ALA A 468 -8.80 -21.70 25.39
CA ALA A 468 -8.43 -20.39 24.86
C ALA A 468 -8.61 -19.28 25.91
N ARG A 469 -9.73 -19.30 26.64
CA ARG A 469 -9.99 -18.36 27.74
C ARG A 469 -8.91 -18.41 28.83
N ARG A 470 -8.37 -19.58 29.17
CA ARG A 470 -7.33 -19.71 30.21
C ARG A 470 -6.00 -19.09 29.78
N ARG A 471 -5.77 -18.95 28.47
CA ARG A 471 -4.57 -18.34 27.89
C ARG A 471 -4.67 -16.82 27.82
N ILE A 472 -5.87 -16.24 27.99
CA ILE A 472 -6.03 -14.79 28.12
C ILE A 472 -5.39 -14.32 29.43
N PRO A 473 -4.42 -13.38 29.39
CA PRO A 473 -3.75 -12.90 30.58
C PRO A 473 -4.72 -12.20 31.53
N LYS A 474 -4.37 -12.23 32.82
CA LYS A 474 -5.10 -11.44 33.83
C LYS A 474 -4.88 -9.95 33.58
N ARG A 475 -5.90 -9.15 33.90
CA ARG A 475 -5.85 -7.69 33.87
C ARG A 475 -4.85 -7.15 34.90
N PRO A 476 -4.21 -5.98 34.67
CA PRO A 476 -4.43 -5.08 33.54
C PRO A 476 -3.82 -5.61 32.24
N TRP A 477 -4.54 -5.39 31.13
CA TRP A 477 -4.04 -5.65 29.78
C TRP A 477 -3.15 -4.51 29.26
N VAL A 478 -2.51 -4.73 28.10
CA VAL A 478 -1.66 -3.70 27.45
C VAL A 478 -2.51 -2.48 27.09
N GLU A 479 -3.69 -2.71 26.53
CA GLU A 479 -4.76 -1.71 26.44
C GLU A 479 -5.96 -2.29 27.18
N ASP A 480 -6.36 -1.64 28.27
CA ASP A 480 -7.43 -2.13 29.16
C ASP A 480 -8.54 -1.09 29.34
N GLY A 481 -9.33 -0.92 28.29
CA GLY A 481 -10.54 -0.09 28.27
C GLY A 481 -11.80 -0.83 28.70
N LEU A 482 -11.69 -2.03 29.30
CA LEU A 482 -12.86 -2.88 29.57
C LEU A 482 -13.81 -2.25 30.59
N ASP A 483 -13.30 -1.66 31.66
CA ASP A 483 -14.14 -1.02 32.67
C ASP A 483 -14.86 0.22 32.10
N ALA A 484 -14.16 1.02 31.29
CA ALA A 484 -14.75 2.16 30.59
C ALA A 484 -15.85 1.72 29.62
N TRP A 485 -15.63 0.62 28.89
CA TRP A 485 -16.64 0.02 28.03
C TRP A 485 -17.86 -0.45 28.83
N ILE A 486 -17.67 -1.22 29.91
CA ILE A 486 -18.78 -1.70 30.75
C ILE A 486 -19.57 -0.54 31.33
N GLU A 487 -18.89 0.52 31.79
CA GLU A 487 -19.56 1.73 32.28
C GLU A 487 -20.37 2.40 31.16
N ARG A 488 -19.83 2.48 29.94
CA ARG A 488 -20.56 3.00 28.78
C ARG A 488 -21.83 2.19 28.49
N LEU A 489 -21.82 0.87 28.71
CA LEU A 489 -22.98 0.01 28.48
C LEU A 489 -24.13 0.23 29.46
N LYS A 490 -23.91 0.90 30.59
CA LYS A 490 -25.00 1.33 31.50
C LYS A 490 -25.81 2.49 30.93
N GLY A 491 -25.23 3.23 29.98
CA GLY A 491 -25.89 4.31 29.26
C GLY A 491 -26.88 3.83 28.19
N PRO A 492 -27.47 4.76 27.42
CA PRO A 492 -28.37 4.42 26.34
C PRO A 492 -27.69 3.53 25.29
N PRO A 493 -28.46 2.66 24.62
CA PRO A 493 -27.94 1.84 23.53
C PRO A 493 -27.44 2.71 22.39
N HIS A 494 -26.40 2.25 21.71
CA HIS A 494 -25.99 2.79 20.42
C HIS A 494 -27.12 2.60 19.40
N LYS A 495 -27.28 3.51 18.46
CA LYS A 495 -28.28 3.42 17.40
C LYS A 495 -27.91 2.33 16.41
N GLN A 496 -26.65 2.30 15.98
CA GLN A 496 -26.15 1.38 14.99
C GLN A 496 -24.65 1.12 15.17
N ALA A 497 -24.29 -0.15 15.31
CA ALA A 497 -22.92 -0.62 15.38
C ALA A 497 -22.48 -1.26 14.06
N ALA A 498 -21.21 -1.06 13.68
CA ALA A 498 -20.54 -1.82 12.63
C ALA A 498 -19.39 -2.62 13.26
N ILE A 499 -19.37 -3.94 13.07
CA ILE A 499 -18.36 -4.84 13.63
C ILE A 499 -17.58 -5.45 12.48
N PHE A 500 -16.31 -5.11 12.35
CA PHE A 500 -15.39 -5.72 11.40
C PHE A 500 -14.83 -7.00 12.03
N VAL A 501 -15.24 -8.15 11.49
CA VAL A 501 -14.97 -9.47 12.04
C VAL A 501 -13.69 -10.09 11.46
N ASP A 502 -13.00 -10.92 12.26
CA ASP A 502 -11.75 -11.61 11.89
C ASP A 502 -12.01 -13.04 11.40
N ASN A 503 -11.99 -14.04 12.30
CA ASN A 503 -11.91 -15.45 11.93
C ASN A 503 -13.26 -16.17 11.84
N SER A 504 -13.28 -17.27 11.06
CA SER A 504 -14.34 -18.27 11.10
C SER A 504 -14.32 -19.09 12.40
N GLY A 505 -15.32 -19.96 12.58
CA GLY A 505 -15.36 -20.92 13.67
C GLY A 505 -15.70 -20.31 15.02
N VAL A 506 -14.90 -20.65 16.04
CA VAL A 506 -15.12 -20.24 17.44
C VAL A 506 -15.17 -18.73 17.58
N ASP A 507 -14.37 -18.00 16.80
CA ASP A 507 -14.28 -16.55 16.84
C ASP A 507 -15.61 -15.87 16.53
N ILE A 508 -16.07 -15.98 15.27
CA ILE A 508 -17.35 -15.43 14.85
C ILE A 508 -18.53 -16.03 15.62
N ILE A 509 -18.61 -17.35 15.77
CA ILE A 509 -19.82 -18.01 16.30
C ILE A 509 -19.93 -17.96 17.82
N LEU A 510 -18.84 -18.17 18.57
CA LEU A 510 -18.89 -18.24 20.04
C LEU A 510 -18.35 -16.98 20.74
N GLY A 511 -17.65 -16.10 20.01
CA GLY A 511 -17.20 -14.79 20.45
C GLY A 511 -18.11 -13.66 19.96
N ILE A 512 -18.07 -13.35 18.66
CA ILE A 512 -18.73 -12.19 18.06
C ILE A 512 -20.26 -12.29 18.10
N LEU A 513 -20.85 -13.44 17.76
CA LEU A 513 -22.32 -13.56 17.72
C LEU A 513 -22.98 -13.37 19.10
N PRO A 514 -22.47 -13.93 20.21
CA PRO A 514 -22.98 -13.60 21.54
C PRO A 514 -22.83 -12.12 21.90
N PHE A 515 -21.71 -11.48 21.54
CA PHE A 515 -21.51 -10.04 21.73
C PHE A 515 -22.52 -9.21 20.93
N THR A 516 -22.72 -9.58 19.66
CA THR A 516 -23.72 -8.99 18.76
C THR A 516 -25.14 -9.15 19.30
N ARG A 517 -25.46 -10.33 19.83
CA ARG A 517 -26.77 -10.61 20.45
C ARG A 517 -27.04 -9.70 21.65
N GLU A 518 -26.02 -9.37 22.45
CA GLU A 518 -26.18 -8.43 23.58
C GLU A 518 -26.49 -7.01 23.09
N LEU A 519 -25.79 -6.52 22.07
CA LEU A 519 -26.08 -5.22 21.44
C LEU A 519 -27.52 -5.16 20.89
N LEU A 520 -27.93 -6.21 20.16
CA LEU A 520 -29.30 -6.35 19.64
C LEU A 520 -30.34 -6.40 20.77
N SER A 521 -30.00 -7.02 21.91
CA SER A 521 -30.89 -7.09 23.08
C SER A 521 -31.08 -5.74 23.75
N ARG A 522 -30.09 -4.85 23.64
CA ARG A 522 -30.19 -3.45 24.09
C ARG A 522 -30.88 -2.54 23.08
N GLY A 523 -31.19 -3.02 21.87
CA GLY A 523 -31.88 -2.25 20.83
C GLY A 523 -30.96 -1.60 19.79
N THR A 524 -29.66 -1.92 19.81
CA THR A 524 -28.70 -1.46 18.79
C THR A 524 -28.86 -2.26 17.51
N LYS A 525 -28.93 -1.59 16.36
CA LYS A 525 -28.82 -2.26 15.05
C LYS A 525 -27.36 -2.63 14.81
N VAL A 526 -27.08 -3.79 14.22
CA VAL A 526 -25.71 -4.27 14.02
C VAL A 526 -25.47 -4.64 12.56
N MET A 527 -24.35 -4.15 12.03
CA MET A 527 -23.78 -4.61 10.76
C MET A 527 -22.53 -5.43 11.08
N LEU A 528 -22.47 -6.66 10.57
CA LEU A 528 -21.26 -7.47 10.61
C LEU A 528 -20.56 -7.36 9.26
N CYS A 529 -19.33 -6.84 9.27
CA CYS A 529 -18.55 -6.48 8.09
C CYS A 529 -17.45 -7.52 7.87
N ALA A 530 -17.55 -8.30 6.80
CA ALA A 530 -16.68 -9.44 6.51
C ALA A 530 -15.92 -9.28 5.18
N ASN A 531 -14.90 -10.11 4.96
CA ASN A 531 -14.06 -10.03 3.76
C ASN A 531 -14.82 -10.34 2.47
N SER A 532 -14.39 -9.73 1.37
CA SER A 532 -14.91 -10.01 0.02
C SER A 532 -14.36 -11.29 -0.57
N ALA A 533 -13.08 -11.55 -0.28
CA ALA A 533 -12.36 -12.72 -0.77
C ALA A 533 -11.72 -13.46 0.40
N PRO A 534 -11.49 -14.77 0.26
CA PRO A 534 -10.81 -15.55 1.28
C PRO A 534 -9.41 -15.01 1.58
N ALA A 535 -9.08 -14.97 2.87
CA ALA A 535 -7.75 -14.69 3.37
C ALA A 535 -7.56 -15.49 4.66
N LEU A 536 -6.61 -16.43 4.69
CA LEU A 536 -6.45 -17.35 5.82
C LEU A 536 -7.79 -18.01 6.20
N ASN A 537 -8.10 -18.10 7.49
CA ASN A 537 -9.37 -18.59 8.03
C ASN A 537 -10.38 -17.46 8.30
N ASP A 538 -10.17 -16.27 7.75
CA ASP A 538 -11.10 -15.15 7.90
C ASP A 538 -12.47 -15.47 7.29
N VAL A 539 -13.52 -14.95 7.92
CA VAL A 539 -14.88 -15.11 7.41
C VAL A 539 -15.12 -14.18 6.22
N THR A 540 -15.62 -14.73 5.12
CA THR A 540 -16.08 -13.93 3.97
C THR A 540 -17.55 -13.54 4.10
N HIS A 541 -17.99 -12.52 3.39
CA HIS A 541 -19.40 -12.05 3.38
C HIS A 541 -20.39 -13.19 3.07
N LYS A 542 -20.10 -14.00 2.03
CA LYS A 542 -20.94 -15.14 1.65
C LYS A 542 -21.02 -16.21 2.74
N GLU A 543 -19.90 -16.48 3.40
CA GLU A 543 -19.86 -17.44 4.52
C GLU A 543 -20.62 -16.90 5.74
N LEU A 544 -20.46 -15.60 6.02
CA LEU A 544 -21.16 -14.94 7.11
C LEU A 544 -22.68 -14.99 6.94
N GLU A 545 -23.21 -14.81 5.73
CA GLU A 545 -24.65 -14.94 5.46
C GLU A 545 -25.17 -16.33 5.83
N VAL A 546 -24.42 -17.39 5.49
CA VAL A 546 -24.76 -18.78 5.82
C VAL A 546 -24.70 -19.01 7.34
N ILE A 547 -23.62 -18.55 7.99
CA ILE A 547 -23.43 -18.66 9.44
C ILE A 547 -24.57 -17.96 10.18
N LEU A 548 -24.96 -16.76 9.75
CA LEU A 548 -26.06 -15.99 10.36
C LEU A 548 -27.40 -16.72 10.24
N HIS A 549 -27.70 -17.29 9.07
CA HIS A 549 -28.90 -18.08 8.89
C HIS A 549 -28.94 -19.29 9.84
N GLN A 550 -27.84 -20.05 9.93
CA GLN A 550 -27.73 -21.21 10.81
C GLN A 550 -27.79 -20.82 12.30
N ALA A 551 -27.11 -19.73 12.70
CA ALA A 551 -27.18 -19.19 14.04
C ALA A 551 -28.60 -18.71 14.40
N GLY A 552 -29.35 -18.16 13.44
CA GLY A 552 -30.77 -17.81 13.62
C GLY A 552 -31.66 -19.02 13.90
N MET A 553 -31.33 -20.20 13.37
CA MET A 553 -32.06 -21.44 13.71
C MET A 553 -31.86 -21.86 15.17
N ILE A 554 -30.74 -21.47 15.77
CA ILE A 554 -30.35 -21.83 17.14
C ILE A 554 -30.80 -20.74 18.14
N CYS A 555 -30.67 -19.47 17.77
CA CYS A 555 -30.97 -18.32 18.63
C CYS A 555 -32.13 -17.49 18.09
N PRO A 556 -33.32 -17.50 18.75
CA PRO A 556 -34.48 -16.72 18.33
C PRO A 556 -34.20 -15.23 18.17
N LYS A 557 -33.37 -14.65 19.05
CA LYS A 557 -33.03 -13.21 19.01
C LYS A 557 -32.24 -12.82 17.74
N ILE A 558 -31.35 -13.69 17.29
CA ILE A 558 -30.60 -13.49 16.04
C ILE A 558 -31.57 -13.58 14.86
N LYS A 559 -32.45 -14.58 14.86
CA LYS A 559 -33.47 -14.75 13.82
C LYS A 559 -34.38 -13.52 13.68
N GLU A 560 -34.94 -13.05 14.79
CA GLU A 560 -35.80 -11.86 14.82
C GLU A 560 -35.05 -10.63 14.30
N ALA A 561 -33.77 -10.47 14.67
CA ALA A 561 -32.96 -9.34 14.21
C ALA A 561 -32.67 -9.40 12.70
N LEU A 562 -32.41 -10.58 12.15
CA LEU A 562 -32.23 -10.79 10.71
C LEU A 562 -33.52 -10.48 9.95
N GLU A 563 -34.66 -11.04 10.39
CA GLU A 563 -35.97 -10.83 9.77
C GLU A 563 -36.42 -9.36 9.81
N ALA A 564 -36.08 -8.63 10.89
CA ALA A 564 -36.36 -7.20 11.04
C ALA A 564 -35.34 -6.28 10.34
N GLY A 565 -34.26 -6.82 9.75
CA GLY A 565 -33.17 -6.02 9.17
C GLY A 565 -32.36 -5.21 10.21
N ASN A 566 -32.41 -5.61 11.48
CA ASN A 566 -31.61 -5.02 12.56
C ASN A 566 -30.24 -5.69 12.69
N LEU A 567 -30.05 -6.87 12.11
CA LEU A 567 -28.75 -7.52 11.92
C LEU A 567 -28.54 -7.76 10.42
N VAL A 568 -27.45 -7.26 9.86
CA VAL A 568 -27.11 -7.43 8.43
C VAL A 568 -25.64 -7.78 8.25
N ALA A 569 -25.34 -8.62 7.26
CA ALA A 569 -23.98 -8.87 6.80
C ALA A 569 -23.62 -7.90 5.67
N MET A 570 -22.44 -7.29 5.75
CA MET A 570 -21.93 -6.35 4.75
C MET A 570 -20.54 -6.80 4.30
N GLU A 571 -20.24 -6.54 3.04
CA GLU A 571 -18.97 -6.85 2.41
C GLU A 571 -17.99 -5.67 2.55
N THR A 572 -16.71 -5.94 2.83
CA THR A 572 -15.71 -4.90 3.13
C THR A 572 -14.85 -4.47 1.94
N ALA A 573 -14.84 -5.24 0.85
CA ALA A 573 -13.86 -5.12 -0.25
C ALA A 573 -12.42 -5.53 0.11
N GLN A 574 -12.20 -6.17 1.26
CA GLN A 574 -10.88 -6.67 1.64
C GLN A 574 -10.67 -8.10 1.13
N ALA A 575 -9.44 -8.37 0.68
CA ALA A 575 -8.99 -9.67 0.18
C ALA A 575 -7.76 -10.20 0.94
N GLY A 576 -7.43 -9.59 2.07
CA GLY A 576 -6.34 -9.95 2.98
C GLY A 576 -6.82 -9.90 4.44
N PRO A 577 -5.99 -10.31 5.40
CA PRO A 577 -6.36 -10.38 6.83
C PRO A 577 -6.27 -9.03 7.57
N CYS A 578 -5.82 -7.98 6.88
CA CYS A 578 -5.77 -6.62 7.40
C CYS A 578 -6.95 -5.80 6.86
N LEU A 579 -7.21 -4.66 7.50
CA LEU A 579 -8.31 -3.77 7.14
C LEU A 579 -7.78 -2.38 6.78
N ASP A 580 -7.98 -1.97 5.53
CA ASP A 580 -7.75 -0.59 5.07
C ASP A 580 -9.08 0.16 4.93
N LEU A 581 -9.36 1.04 5.89
CA LEU A 581 -10.59 1.84 5.94
C LEU A 581 -10.60 2.98 4.91
N SER A 582 -9.50 3.23 4.19
CA SER A 582 -9.51 4.16 3.06
C SER A 582 -10.13 3.54 1.80
N ARG A 583 -10.33 2.21 1.80
CA ARG A 583 -10.73 1.42 0.63
C ARG A 583 -11.80 0.38 0.97
N LEU A 584 -13.01 0.84 1.28
CA LEU A 584 -14.15 -0.03 1.57
C LEU A 584 -15.07 -0.20 0.36
N ASP A 585 -15.88 -1.25 0.35
CA ASP A 585 -17.00 -1.34 -0.58
C ASP A 585 -17.89 -0.08 -0.48
N SER A 586 -18.27 0.49 -1.63
CA SER A 586 -19.09 1.71 -1.69
C SER A 586 -20.44 1.57 -0.98
N GLY A 587 -21.06 0.39 -1.02
CA GLY A 587 -22.30 0.09 -0.32
C GLY A 587 -22.11 0.09 1.20
N LEU A 588 -21.03 -0.55 1.68
CA LEU A 588 -20.64 -0.48 3.09
C LEU A 588 -20.33 0.96 3.53
N ALA A 589 -19.51 1.70 2.79
CA ALA A 589 -19.16 3.07 3.14
C ALA A 589 -20.41 3.96 3.26
N LYS A 590 -21.42 3.78 2.40
CA LYS A 590 -22.70 4.46 2.51
C LYS A 590 -23.49 4.04 3.76
N ALA A 591 -23.51 2.75 4.09
CA ALA A 591 -24.19 2.24 5.27
C ALA A 591 -23.54 2.71 6.59
N LEU A 592 -22.23 2.96 6.58
CA LEU A 592 -21.47 3.45 7.74
C LEU A 592 -21.81 4.90 8.14
N GLN A 593 -22.45 5.70 7.28
CA GLN A 593 -22.72 7.12 7.58
C GLN A 593 -23.55 7.37 8.85
N ASN A 594 -24.38 6.39 9.25
CA ASN A 594 -25.27 6.50 10.41
C ASN A 594 -24.79 5.70 11.63
N VAL A 595 -23.59 5.13 11.57
CA VAL A 595 -23.02 4.31 12.64
C VAL A 595 -22.47 5.18 13.75
N ASP A 596 -22.85 4.88 14.99
CA ASP A 596 -22.38 5.55 16.19
C ASP A 596 -21.46 4.69 17.06
N LEU A 597 -21.21 3.43 16.66
CA LEU A 597 -20.19 2.55 17.22
C LEU A 597 -19.47 1.75 16.13
N ILE A 598 -18.15 1.85 16.04
CA ILE A 598 -17.33 0.94 15.24
C ILE A 598 -16.58 -0.04 16.15
N VAL A 599 -16.68 -1.33 15.85
CA VAL A 599 -15.92 -2.39 16.52
C VAL A 599 -14.98 -3.00 15.49
N ILE A 600 -13.69 -3.04 15.79
CA ILE A 600 -12.68 -3.67 14.93
C ILE A 600 -12.08 -4.80 15.74
N GLU A 601 -12.18 -6.02 15.22
CA GLU A 601 -11.71 -7.22 15.89
C GLU A 601 -10.59 -7.88 15.08
N GLY A 602 -9.61 -8.46 15.79
CA GLY A 602 -8.53 -9.22 15.19
C GLY A 602 -7.17 -8.52 15.13
N MET A 603 -6.09 -9.30 15.27
CA MET A 603 -4.72 -8.78 15.27
C MET A 603 -4.37 -8.10 13.93
N GLY A 604 -4.78 -8.67 12.80
CA GLY A 604 -4.58 -8.08 11.48
C GLY A 604 -5.26 -6.72 11.33
N ARG A 605 -6.53 -6.64 11.75
CA ARG A 605 -7.41 -5.47 11.55
C ARG A 605 -7.25 -4.38 12.60
N THR A 606 -6.79 -4.73 13.82
CA THR A 606 -6.65 -3.82 14.98
C THR A 606 -5.20 -3.46 15.32
N VAL A 607 -4.27 -4.41 15.22
CA VAL A 607 -2.88 -4.20 15.68
C VAL A 607 -1.97 -3.91 14.50
N HIS A 608 -2.02 -4.71 13.44
CA HIS A 608 -1.24 -4.47 12.22
C HIS A 608 -1.79 -3.28 11.43
N THR A 609 -3.12 -3.14 11.38
CA THR A 609 -3.77 -1.94 10.89
C THR A 609 -4.70 -1.30 11.93
N ASN A 610 -5.03 -0.02 11.78
CA ASN A 610 -6.03 0.73 12.56
C ASN A 610 -5.76 0.96 14.05
N TYR A 611 -4.63 0.52 14.61
CA TYR A 611 -4.33 0.71 16.03
C TYR A 611 -4.45 2.17 16.48
N ASN A 612 -3.95 3.08 15.62
CA ASN A 612 -3.97 4.54 15.81
C ASN A 612 -5.12 5.26 15.08
N ALA A 613 -6.01 4.53 14.41
CA ALA A 613 -7.11 5.14 13.65
C ALA A 613 -8.07 5.89 14.59
N LYS A 614 -8.44 7.11 14.20
CA LYS A 614 -9.35 7.98 14.94
C LYS A 614 -10.70 8.08 14.25
N PHE A 615 -11.77 8.09 15.03
CA PHE A 615 -13.14 8.02 14.52
C PHE A 615 -14.01 9.18 15.03
N LYS A 616 -14.97 9.59 14.21
CA LYS A 616 -16.03 10.56 14.52
C LYS A 616 -17.14 9.97 15.41
N CYS A 617 -17.11 8.66 15.63
CA CYS A 617 -18.00 7.91 16.49
C CYS A 617 -17.20 7.18 17.57
N GLU A 618 -17.90 6.54 18.52
CA GLU A 618 -17.23 5.67 19.50
C GLU A 618 -16.59 4.49 18.80
N SER A 619 -15.41 4.06 19.26
CA SER A 619 -14.71 2.91 18.71
C SER A 619 -14.30 1.91 19.79
N LEU A 620 -14.35 0.63 19.45
CA LEU A 620 -13.81 -0.47 20.24
C LEU A 620 -12.87 -1.29 19.36
N LYS A 621 -11.60 -1.35 19.71
CA LYS A 621 -10.62 -2.19 19.02
C LYS A 621 -10.21 -3.34 19.93
N ALA A 622 -10.39 -4.57 19.46
CA ALA A 622 -10.17 -5.77 20.25
C ALA A 622 -9.27 -6.77 19.53
N ALA A 623 -8.18 -7.21 20.18
CA ALA A 623 -7.29 -8.21 19.61
C ALA A 623 -6.48 -8.94 20.69
N VAL A 624 -6.05 -10.15 20.36
CA VAL A 624 -5.03 -10.88 21.10
C VAL A 624 -3.75 -10.95 20.27
N ILE A 625 -2.61 -10.53 20.84
CA ILE A 625 -1.33 -10.49 20.14
C ILE A 625 -0.70 -11.87 20.16
N LYS A 626 -0.69 -12.53 18.99
CA LYS A 626 -0.24 -13.92 18.80
C LYS A 626 1.23 -14.01 18.36
N ASN A 627 1.98 -12.95 18.57
CA ASN A 627 3.39 -12.84 18.24
C ASN A 627 4.18 -12.29 19.43
N GLN A 628 5.08 -13.10 19.99
CA GLN A 628 5.83 -12.76 21.20
C GLN A 628 6.72 -11.53 21.04
N TRP A 629 7.31 -11.33 19.86
CA TRP A 629 8.19 -10.18 19.59
C TRP A 629 7.37 -8.88 19.55
N LEU A 630 6.23 -8.90 18.83
CA LEU A 630 5.32 -7.77 18.77
C LEU A 630 4.71 -7.45 20.14
N ALA A 631 4.30 -8.48 20.89
CA ALA A 631 3.75 -8.30 22.23
C ALA A 631 4.75 -7.60 23.16
N LYS A 632 6.01 -8.04 23.16
CA LYS A 632 7.09 -7.39 23.93
C LYS A 632 7.26 -5.93 23.55
N ARG A 633 7.16 -5.64 22.25
CA ARG A 633 7.30 -4.28 21.74
C ARG A 633 6.15 -3.36 22.16
N LEU A 634 4.96 -3.92 22.32
CA LEU A 634 3.79 -3.22 22.86
C LEU A 634 3.75 -3.22 24.41
N GLY A 635 4.79 -3.74 25.07
CA GLY A 635 4.89 -3.75 26.54
C GLY A 635 4.16 -4.90 27.24
N GLY A 636 3.84 -5.98 26.53
CA GLY A 636 3.21 -7.18 27.08
C GLY A 636 3.97 -8.48 26.77
N ASP A 637 3.38 -9.60 27.18
CA ASP A 637 3.86 -10.96 26.88
C ASP A 637 3.02 -11.64 25.79
N MET A 638 3.38 -12.86 25.39
CA MET A 638 2.57 -13.65 24.45
C MET A 638 1.09 -13.65 24.87
N PHE A 639 0.20 -13.47 23.90
CA PHE A 639 -1.25 -13.30 24.12
C PHE A 639 -1.64 -12.02 24.87
N ALA A 640 -0.77 -11.01 24.87
CA ALA A 640 -1.12 -9.66 25.31
C ALA A 640 -2.41 -9.19 24.62
N VAL A 641 -3.28 -8.56 25.41
CA VAL A 641 -4.62 -8.15 24.96
C VAL A 641 -4.63 -6.66 24.65
N VAL A 642 -5.25 -6.33 23.53
CA VAL A 642 -5.70 -4.98 23.20
C VAL A 642 -7.21 -4.96 23.36
N TRP A 643 -7.71 -4.22 24.34
CA TRP A 643 -9.11 -3.84 24.47
C TRP A 643 -9.19 -2.33 24.57
N LYS A 644 -9.24 -1.65 23.44
CA LYS A 644 -9.13 -0.19 23.36
C LYS A 644 -10.49 0.42 23.03
N TYR A 645 -11.16 0.95 24.06
CA TYR A 645 -12.39 1.72 23.90
C TYR A 645 -12.09 3.21 23.88
N GLU A 646 -12.57 3.91 22.85
CA GLU A 646 -12.30 5.33 22.63
C GLU A 646 -13.59 6.11 22.35
N ASN A 647 -13.66 7.32 22.89
CA ASN A 647 -14.70 8.29 22.55
C ASN A 647 -14.40 8.93 21.18
N PRO A 648 -15.41 9.55 20.53
CA PRO A 648 -15.20 10.31 19.30
C PRO A 648 -14.06 11.32 19.42
N SER A 649 -13.21 11.38 18.39
CA SER A 649 -12.06 12.29 18.30
C SER A 649 -12.43 13.71 17.87
#